data_AF-A0A1H8NKZ8-F1
#
_entry.id   AF-A0A1H8NKZ8-F1
#
_cell.length_a   1.000
_cell.length_b   1.000
_cell.length_c   1.000
_cell.angle_alpha   90.00
_cell.angle_beta   90.00
_cell.angle_gamma   90.00
#
_symmetry.space_group_name_H-M   'P 1'
#
loop_
_entity.id
_entity.type
_entity.pdbx_description
1 polymer ?
#
loop_
_entity_poly.entity_id
_entity_poly.type
_entity_poly.pdbx_seq_one_letter_code
_entity_poly.pdbx_strand_id
1 'polypeptide(L)'
;MGAERERIYSNVNRASKWNLARLSEWAELQGDRDTGRIFADLLEKEKSGELVFAFCGHFSAGKSSMINALCGIDILPSGPLPTSANAVSIRRGTPRTLIYRGNGETRLGESIEASAKQLREYCRLGNDYTAIEVWEDVPLLGLHGVLMDTPGVDSTEEGHQSATHSALHLADIVFYIMDYNHVQSEINLAFAKNLSDWGKPLYLIINQIDKHREQEISIEDYRKQVESAFHDWGVKFSGLLFTSLKEKEHPLSGLEILPRLITELLERKEALLEYSLSGSIEHTAEAYLSSLREGQREERESLLEELGGEDPVNLERELADTAEKEKDLETLPERARHKLRASLDGLLSNANLMPADIREAVSRYADSLKPGFRTGLLTTAAKRERERSSRLSLLADSLERQVSAQLEGHVLSLLRSWGGELELWSDADEVELKNAFPQTGAQWLAEAVKPGTPVEGEALLQFCRVLAAEIRSGYRRAALGAADGLLAKLPPLLEERRAQLARRKAACARQAHAAAALAALTRAYEARAAELAALLPPRHALTPGLLPEVSALPRAARSGAAPQERPPLRLADAGPAAQGAAAGPTPALGRRRLGEAAQLLAGAASLLSGEPAMGSAARSLTARAADLAGGRFTLALFGAFSAGKSSFANALLGEEVLPVSPHPATAAVNRILAPAGPFRHATAEVTMKNHEEVWDDIRHSFGVLQLGEPSPGAWADAVSELPARGLHPSALPHAGFLRAAARGWNEAGPLLGTVRTVELDEYRKLVAEESRACFVRGIDLYYACPLTESGIVLVDTPGADSLHARHTGVTFSYMKEADAICFVTYYNHAFSKADRQLLSQLGRIRESGALDKMFVIVNASDLASDEAELAEVKEHVAGNLRSAGLTNPRIFALSSLQALEGKTGGDRPFYEASRFAAFEAALWRFAGEELPALSLKAAMDSLASVRRQAEEWLDMALKAESEREDEIRRMEVHRRAADIRLAQLETEERPARDLRREGGDLLYHVHQRLGFSFGRMFQESFHPSLLRDDGGGLKDIFAACGRELWRTAGRELEGELWATTLRLTAAGRRLVREAAVAAALELGLPHELPSSGVAEDNAWPAPEGLEGDLPPADWGRLWGLFKSPKHFFEGGGRDALRNAVEPQLKEALASAASKREKLLLDHYESLTLQVLARASEALREMLEEKDLAMSAMREGGDSAGRWSRLIRSLRDHETAFGDLIKIKV
;
A
#
# COMPACT_ATOMS: atom_id res chain seq x y z
N MET A 1 -17.49 -69.92 10.08
CA MET A 1 -17.91 -68.54 10.40
C MET A 1 -17.19 -67.90 11.61
N GLY A 2 -16.27 -68.58 12.32
CA GLY A 2 -15.39 -67.95 13.32
C GLY A 2 -14.02 -67.51 12.77
N ALA A 3 -13.40 -68.35 11.93
CA ALA A 3 -12.04 -68.12 11.41
C ALA A 3 -11.94 -67.10 10.25
N GLU A 4 -13.07 -66.67 9.70
CA GLU A 4 -13.12 -65.70 8.57
C GLU A 4 -13.31 -64.26 9.06
N ARG A 5 -13.89 -64.07 10.26
CA ARG A 5 -13.98 -62.77 10.92
C ARG A 5 -12.65 -62.34 11.55
N GLU A 6 -11.83 -63.28 12.02
CA GLU A 6 -10.47 -62.97 12.49
C GLU A 6 -9.49 -62.63 11.36
N ARG A 7 -9.73 -63.08 10.12
CA ARG A 7 -8.92 -62.67 8.94
C ARG A 7 -9.28 -61.28 8.41
N ILE A 8 -10.49 -60.80 8.65
CA ILE A 8 -10.92 -59.45 8.24
C ILE A 8 -10.53 -58.39 9.30
N TYR A 9 -10.48 -58.75 10.58
CA TYR A 9 -9.98 -57.86 11.64
C TYR A 9 -8.45 -57.84 11.80
N SER A 10 -7.70 -58.81 11.24
CA SER A 10 -6.22 -58.83 11.30
C SER A 10 -5.52 -58.09 10.15
N ASN A 11 -6.26 -57.51 9.19
CA ASN A 11 -5.67 -56.73 8.09
C ASN A 11 -5.68 -55.19 8.30
N VAL A 12 -6.14 -54.70 9.46
CA VAL A 12 -6.08 -53.27 9.82
C VAL A 12 -4.67 -52.84 10.29
N ASN A 13 -3.73 -53.79 10.39
CA ASN A 13 -2.36 -53.54 10.86
C ASN A 13 -1.29 -53.78 9.77
N ARG A 14 -1.61 -53.49 8.49
CA ARG A 14 -0.54 -53.14 7.55
C ARG A 14 -0.11 -51.72 7.91
N ALA A 15 1.11 -51.58 8.40
CA ALA A 15 1.75 -50.27 8.57
C ALA A 15 1.56 -49.47 7.28
N SER A 16 0.81 -48.36 7.34
CA SER A 16 0.71 -47.41 6.23
C SER A 16 2.13 -47.07 5.79
N LYS A 17 2.40 -47.11 4.48
CA LYS A 17 3.73 -46.82 3.91
C LYS A 17 4.22 -45.42 4.32
N TRP A 18 3.28 -44.54 4.70
CA TRP A 18 3.50 -43.12 4.97
C TRP A 18 3.36 -42.72 6.44
N ASN A 19 3.13 -43.67 7.37
CA ASN A 19 2.94 -43.41 8.80
C ASN A 19 1.85 -42.36 9.16
N LEU A 20 0.92 -42.06 8.25
CA LEU A 20 -0.03 -40.94 8.39
C LEU A 20 -0.92 -41.03 9.64
N ALA A 21 -1.37 -42.23 10.02
CA ALA A 21 -2.12 -42.45 11.26
C ALA A 21 -1.30 -42.08 12.52
N ARG A 22 0.00 -42.38 12.53
CA ARG A 22 0.91 -42.03 13.63
C ARG A 22 1.22 -40.53 13.63
N LEU A 23 1.35 -39.91 12.47
CA LEU A 23 1.56 -38.47 12.34
C LEU A 23 0.33 -37.67 12.82
N SER A 24 -0.87 -38.12 12.51
CA SER A 24 -2.13 -37.54 13.00
C SER A 24 -2.23 -37.65 14.52
N GLU A 25 -2.03 -38.84 15.09
CA GLU A 25 -2.06 -39.07 16.54
C GLU A 25 -0.96 -38.27 17.26
N TRP A 26 0.24 -38.20 16.67
CA TRP A 26 1.33 -37.38 17.21
C TRP A 26 0.97 -35.90 17.24
N ALA A 27 0.40 -35.34 16.16
CA ALA A 27 0.01 -33.94 16.12
C ALA A 27 -1.08 -33.59 17.14
N GLU A 28 -2.07 -34.49 17.32
CA GLU A 28 -3.09 -34.36 18.37
C GLU A 28 -2.49 -34.38 19.78
N LEU A 29 -1.53 -35.28 20.05
CA LEU A 29 -0.80 -35.33 21.33
C LEU A 29 0.04 -34.08 21.59
N GLN A 30 0.54 -33.42 20.54
CA GLN A 30 1.23 -32.12 20.66
C GLN A 30 0.26 -30.93 20.77
N GLY A 31 -1.06 -31.16 20.66
CA GLY A 31 -2.09 -30.13 20.79
C GLY A 31 -2.37 -29.30 19.52
N ASP A 32 -1.82 -29.68 18.36
CA ASP A 32 -2.08 -29.01 17.08
C ASP A 32 -3.14 -29.76 16.28
N ARG A 33 -4.40 -29.34 16.47
CA ARG A 33 -5.57 -29.96 15.85
C ARG A 33 -5.64 -29.73 14.33
N ASP A 34 -5.11 -28.62 13.83
CA ASP A 34 -5.15 -28.30 12.40
C ASP A 34 -4.16 -29.17 11.62
N THR A 35 -2.94 -29.32 12.13
CA THR A 35 -1.94 -30.24 11.57
C THR A 35 -2.43 -31.69 11.66
N GLY A 36 -3.03 -32.09 12.78
CA GLY A 36 -3.64 -33.41 12.93
C GLY A 36 -4.73 -33.67 11.89
N ARG A 37 -5.61 -32.68 11.65
CA ARG A 37 -6.66 -32.76 10.63
C ARG A 37 -6.08 -32.92 9.22
N ILE A 38 -5.03 -32.19 8.86
CA ILE A 38 -4.40 -32.33 7.54
C ILE A 38 -3.83 -33.75 7.36
N PHE A 39 -3.17 -34.31 8.37
CA PHE A 39 -2.68 -35.70 8.31
C PHE A 39 -3.82 -36.73 8.24
N ALA A 40 -4.95 -36.49 8.91
CA ALA A 40 -6.14 -37.32 8.81
C ALA A 40 -6.75 -37.29 7.41
N ASP A 41 -6.85 -36.09 6.80
CA ASP A 41 -7.31 -35.91 5.43
C ASP A 41 -6.39 -36.62 4.42
N LEU A 42 -5.06 -36.56 4.63
CA LEU A 42 -4.08 -37.29 3.81
C LEU A 42 -4.17 -38.82 4.01
N LEU A 43 -4.47 -39.30 5.22
CA LEU A 43 -4.69 -40.72 5.51
C LEU A 43 -5.93 -41.25 4.77
N GLU A 44 -7.00 -40.46 4.73
CA GLU A 44 -8.20 -40.81 3.96
C GLU A 44 -7.89 -40.87 2.47
N LYS A 45 -7.09 -39.92 1.95
CA LYS A 45 -6.61 -39.93 0.58
C LYS A 45 -5.74 -41.15 0.25
N GLU A 46 -4.85 -41.56 1.17
CA GLU A 46 -4.07 -42.81 1.01
C GLU A 46 -5.00 -44.02 0.90
N LYS A 47 -6.06 -44.08 1.72
CA LYS A 47 -7.04 -45.18 1.71
C LYS A 47 -7.93 -45.20 0.48
N SER A 48 -8.38 -44.03 0.02
CA SER A 48 -9.20 -43.94 -1.20
C SER A 48 -8.37 -44.28 -2.44
N GLY A 49 -7.07 -43.97 -2.40
CA GLY A 49 -6.18 -44.09 -3.54
C GLY A 49 -6.76 -43.31 -4.72
N GLU A 50 -7.26 -42.10 -4.49
CA GLU A 50 -7.82 -41.24 -5.53
C GLU A 50 -6.81 -40.17 -5.95
N LEU A 51 -6.65 -39.97 -7.25
CA LEU A 51 -5.82 -38.90 -7.84
C LEU A 51 -6.69 -37.67 -8.09
N VAL A 52 -6.40 -36.59 -7.38
CA VAL A 52 -7.17 -35.35 -7.33
C VAL A 52 -6.56 -34.30 -8.26
N PHE A 53 -7.31 -33.91 -9.27
CA PHE A 53 -6.99 -32.81 -10.18
C PHE A 53 -7.73 -31.55 -9.74
N ALA A 54 -7.00 -30.58 -9.19
CA ALA A 54 -7.58 -29.32 -8.77
C ALA A 54 -7.56 -28.30 -9.90
N PHE A 55 -8.71 -27.67 -10.15
CA PHE A 55 -8.87 -26.57 -11.08
C PHE A 55 -8.95 -25.26 -10.30
N CYS A 56 -7.94 -24.41 -10.48
CA CYS A 56 -7.79 -23.13 -9.79
C CYS A 56 -7.72 -21.99 -10.81
N GLY A 57 -8.02 -20.75 -10.41
CA GLY A 57 -8.08 -19.63 -11.36
C GLY A 57 -8.97 -18.49 -10.90
N HIS A 58 -8.89 -17.35 -11.59
CA HIS A 58 -9.71 -16.17 -11.29
C HIS A 58 -11.20 -16.40 -11.52
N PHE A 59 -12.00 -15.51 -10.95
CA PHE A 59 -13.41 -15.42 -11.25
C PHE A 59 -13.62 -15.21 -12.77
N SER A 60 -14.61 -15.90 -13.36
CA SER A 60 -14.86 -15.93 -14.82
C SER A 60 -13.76 -16.50 -15.73
N ALA A 61 -12.70 -17.13 -15.20
CA ALA A 61 -11.67 -17.79 -16.03
C ALA A 61 -12.18 -19.04 -16.79
N GLY A 62 -13.39 -19.52 -16.46
CA GLY A 62 -14.02 -20.68 -17.11
C GLY A 62 -13.74 -22.03 -16.44
N LYS A 63 -13.42 -22.05 -15.14
CA LYS A 63 -13.11 -23.27 -14.36
C LYS A 63 -14.23 -24.31 -14.37
N SER A 64 -15.41 -23.94 -13.86
CA SER A 64 -16.57 -24.82 -13.77
C SER A 64 -17.05 -25.26 -15.17
N SER A 65 -16.96 -24.36 -16.17
CA SER A 65 -17.25 -24.69 -17.57
C SER A 65 -16.27 -25.72 -18.15
N MET A 66 -14.99 -25.61 -17.84
CA MET A 66 -13.95 -26.57 -18.24
C MET A 66 -14.22 -27.95 -17.63
N ILE A 67 -14.57 -27.97 -16.34
CA ILE A 67 -14.92 -29.21 -15.63
C ILE A 67 -16.16 -29.86 -16.25
N ASN A 68 -17.22 -29.10 -16.50
CA ASN A 68 -18.42 -29.61 -17.17
C ASN A 68 -18.09 -30.17 -18.58
N ALA A 69 -17.22 -29.49 -19.34
CA ALA A 69 -16.77 -29.96 -20.64
C ALA A 69 -15.97 -31.26 -20.55
N LEU A 70 -15.10 -31.42 -19.55
CA LEU A 70 -14.36 -32.66 -19.28
C LEU A 70 -15.28 -33.80 -18.81
N CYS A 71 -16.32 -33.49 -18.04
CA CYS A 71 -17.31 -34.46 -17.59
C CYS A 71 -18.25 -34.91 -18.71
N GLY A 72 -18.46 -34.07 -19.73
CA GLY A 72 -19.45 -34.29 -20.79
C GLY A 72 -20.89 -34.02 -20.36
N ILE A 73 -21.10 -33.50 -19.15
CA ILE A 73 -22.39 -33.21 -18.53
C ILE A 73 -22.32 -31.89 -17.71
N ASP A 74 -23.43 -31.15 -17.69
CA ASP A 74 -23.55 -29.83 -17.02
C ASP A 74 -23.87 -29.98 -15.52
N ILE A 75 -22.83 -30.26 -14.72
CA ILE A 75 -22.95 -30.55 -13.29
C ILE A 75 -22.90 -29.27 -12.46
N LEU A 76 -21.85 -28.46 -12.67
CA LEU A 76 -21.57 -27.25 -11.89
C LEU A 76 -22.27 -26.05 -12.50
N PRO A 77 -22.75 -25.07 -11.71
CA PRO A 77 -23.23 -23.82 -12.28
C PRO A 77 -22.07 -23.11 -12.98
N SER A 78 -22.25 -22.78 -14.26
CA SER A 78 -21.30 -21.99 -15.05
C SER A 78 -21.95 -20.67 -15.49
N GLY A 79 -21.29 -19.55 -15.20
CA GLY A 79 -21.70 -18.22 -15.66
C GLY A 79 -20.67 -17.15 -15.29
N PRO A 80 -20.78 -15.93 -15.85
CA PRO A 80 -19.89 -14.79 -15.61
C PRO A 80 -20.17 -14.08 -14.29
N LEU A 81 -21.10 -14.61 -13.47
CA LEU A 81 -21.44 -14.12 -12.13
C LEU A 81 -20.93 -15.09 -11.04
N PRO A 82 -20.56 -14.61 -9.84
CA PRO A 82 -19.91 -15.40 -8.79
C PRO A 82 -20.61 -16.73 -8.50
N THR A 83 -19.92 -17.86 -8.73
CA THR A 83 -20.31 -19.19 -8.26
C THR A 83 -19.46 -19.55 -7.02
N SER A 84 -20.12 -20.09 -5.99
CA SER A 84 -19.81 -20.04 -4.54
C SER A 84 -18.41 -20.37 -4.01
N ALA A 85 -18.20 -19.86 -2.79
CA ALA A 85 -17.26 -20.15 -1.70
C ALA A 85 -16.83 -21.61 -1.37
N ASN A 86 -17.38 -22.65 -2.00
CA ASN A 86 -17.22 -24.05 -1.55
C ASN A 86 -16.38 -24.88 -2.53
N ALA A 87 -15.49 -25.73 -2.01
CA ALA A 87 -14.76 -26.70 -2.85
C ALA A 87 -15.68 -27.86 -3.26
N VAL A 88 -15.79 -28.12 -4.57
CA VAL A 88 -16.65 -29.17 -5.13
C VAL A 88 -15.80 -30.29 -5.72
N SER A 89 -16.01 -31.53 -5.27
CA SER A 89 -15.30 -32.71 -5.77
C SER A 89 -16.23 -33.61 -6.58
N ILE A 90 -15.85 -33.92 -7.82
CA ILE A 90 -16.61 -34.77 -8.76
C ILE A 90 -15.91 -36.11 -8.90
N ARG A 91 -16.66 -37.18 -8.69
CA ARG A 91 -16.20 -38.58 -8.76
C ARG A 91 -17.05 -39.40 -9.72
N ARG A 92 -16.50 -40.52 -10.18
CA ARG A 92 -17.29 -41.51 -10.92
C ARG A 92 -18.10 -42.38 -9.98
N GLY A 93 -19.41 -42.53 -10.20
CA GLY A 93 -20.23 -43.44 -9.40
C GLY A 93 -21.72 -43.35 -9.70
N THR A 94 -22.54 -43.96 -8.83
CA THR A 94 -24.00 -43.81 -8.90
C THR A 94 -24.39 -42.36 -8.63
N PRO A 95 -25.24 -41.73 -9.46
CA PRO A 95 -25.64 -40.33 -9.33
C PRO A 95 -26.11 -39.97 -7.93
N ARG A 96 -25.35 -39.14 -7.21
CA ARG A 96 -25.70 -38.59 -5.88
C ARG A 96 -24.89 -37.33 -5.58
N THR A 97 -25.44 -36.45 -4.76
CA THR A 97 -24.76 -35.23 -4.29
C THR A 97 -24.85 -35.16 -2.77
N LEU A 98 -23.70 -34.99 -2.11
CA LEU A 98 -23.58 -34.84 -0.66
C LEU A 98 -23.04 -33.45 -0.33
N ILE A 99 -23.70 -32.77 0.60
CA ILE A 99 -23.32 -31.44 1.08
C ILE A 99 -22.94 -31.53 2.56
N TYR A 100 -21.75 -31.09 2.91
CA TYR A 100 -21.20 -31.16 4.27
C TYR A 100 -21.29 -29.81 4.99
N ARG A 101 -21.95 -29.79 6.15
CA ARG A 101 -22.03 -28.63 7.05
C ARG A 101 -20.83 -28.56 7.98
N GLY A 102 -20.28 -27.35 8.18
CA GLY A 102 -19.12 -27.13 9.04
C GLY A 102 -19.48 -27.10 10.52
N ASN A 103 -19.29 -28.22 11.22
CA ASN A 103 -19.08 -28.22 12.68
C ASN A 103 -17.60 -28.56 12.88
N GLY A 104 -16.83 -27.66 13.51
CA GLY A 104 -15.35 -27.60 13.51
C GLY A 104 -14.53 -28.80 14.05
N GLU A 105 -14.98 -30.05 13.93
CA GLU A 105 -14.27 -31.25 14.37
C GLU A 105 -13.94 -32.25 13.25
N THR A 106 -14.56 -32.19 12.06
CA THR A 106 -14.18 -33.02 10.88
C THR A 106 -14.92 -32.55 9.62
N ARG A 107 -14.43 -32.88 8.40
CA ARG A 107 -15.22 -32.73 7.15
C ARG A 107 -16.53 -33.55 7.18
N LEU A 108 -16.60 -34.55 8.05
CA LEU A 108 -17.74 -35.42 8.30
C LEU A 108 -18.75 -34.80 9.28
N GLY A 109 -19.21 -33.58 8.99
CA GLY A 109 -20.47 -33.10 9.56
C GLY A 109 -21.66 -33.93 9.06
N GLU A 110 -22.87 -33.64 9.55
CA GLU A 110 -24.09 -34.19 8.95
C GLU A 110 -24.13 -33.87 7.45
N SER A 111 -24.11 -34.91 6.61
CA SER A 111 -24.21 -34.78 5.17
C SER A 111 -25.68 -34.73 4.76
N ILE A 112 -26.04 -33.74 3.96
CA ILE A 112 -27.38 -33.65 3.36
C ILE A 112 -27.29 -34.16 1.93
N GLU A 113 -28.12 -35.15 1.59
CA GLU A 113 -28.29 -35.57 0.20
C GLU A 113 -29.16 -34.54 -0.53
N ALA A 114 -28.62 -33.95 -1.60
CA ALA A 114 -29.26 -32.89 -2.35
C ALA A 114 -29.58 -33.34 -3.78
N SER A 115 -30.65 -32.80 -4.35
CA SER A 115 -30.94 -32.95 -5.78
C SER A 115 -30.08 -32.00 -6.63
N ALA A 116 -29.91 -32.31 -7.92
CA ALA A 116 -29.18 -31.46 -8.87
C ALA A 116 -29.69 -30.00 -8.95
N LYS A 117 -31.00 -29.77 -8.71
CA LYS A 117 -31.56 -28.41 -8.62
C LYS A 117 -31.10 -27.65 -7.37
N GLN A 118 -31.01 -28.35 -6.24
CA GLN A 118 -30.56 -27.77 -4.97
C GLN A 118 -29.05 -27.51 -4.96
N LEU A 119 -28.26 -28.34 -5.67
CA LEU A 119 -26.82 -28.12 -5.86
C LEU A 119 -26.51 -26.71 -6.38
N ARG A 120 -27.26 -26.25 -7.41
CA ARG A 120 -27.07 -24.91 -7.98
C ARG A 120 -27.38 -23.78 -7.00
N GLU A 121 -28.34 -23.98 -6.09
CA GLU A 121 -28.72 -23.00 -5.07
C GLU A 121 -27.69 -22.93 -3.93
N TYR A 122 -27.21 -24.09 -3.47
CA TYR A 122 -26.14 -24.16 -2.47
C TYR A 122 -24.79 -23.68 -3.00
N CYS A 123 -24.53 -23.86 -4.30
CA CYS A 123 -23.41 -23.24 -4.98
C CYS A 123 -23.57 -21.72 -5.18
N ARG A 124 -24.60 -21.07 -4.63
CA ARG A 124 -24.73 -19.60 -4.56
C ARG A 124 -24.74 -19.08 -3.12
N LEU A 125 -24.98 -19.94 -2.13
CA LEU A 125 -25.05 -19.61 -0.71
C LEU A 125 -23.70 -19.94 -0.02
N GLY A 126 -22.77 -18.98 -0.01
CA GLY A 126 -21.36 -19.22 0.29
C GLY A 126 -20.93 -19.35 1.76
N ASN A 127 -21.81 -19.10 2.76
CA ASN A 127 -21.36 -18.93 4.15
C ASN A 127 -21.69 -20.08 5.12
N ASP A 128 -22.49 -21.07 4.71
CA ASP A 128 -23.05 -22.08 5.63
C ASP A 128 -22.51 -23.53 5.44
N TYR A 129 -21.67 -23.78 4.43
CA TYR A 129 -21.23 -25.13 4.01
C TYR A 129 -19.72 -25.18 3.79
N THR A 130 -19.11 -26.37 3.87
CA THR A 130 -17.63 -26.52 3.82
C THR A 130 -17.10 -27.35 2.65
N ALA A 131 -17.87 -28.32 2.15
CA ALA A 131 -17.51 -29.13 1.00
C ALA A 131 -18.75 -29.71 0.32
N ILE A 132 -18.66 -29.93 -1.00
CA ILE A 132 -19.69 -30.58 -1.81
C ILE A 132 -19.05 -31.74 -2.57
N GLU A 133 -19.65 -32.92 -2.51
CA GLU A 133 -19.21 -34.09 -3.25
C GLU A 133 -20.29 -34.58 -4.20
N VAL A 134 -19.93 -34.76 -5.47
CA VAL A 134 -20.84 -35.18 -6.54
C VAL A 134 -20.31 -36.48 -7.14
N TRP A 135 -21.16 -37.50 -7.24
CA TRP A 135 -20.88 -38.70 -8.04
C TRP A 135 -21.77 -38.69 -9.27
N GLU A 136 -21.17 -38.91 -10.43
CA GLU A 136 -21.84 -39.03 -11.72
C GLU A 136 -21.14 -40.06 -12.61
N ASP A 137 -21.73 -40.47 -13.74
CA ASP A 137 -21.01 -41.33 -14.71
C ASP A 137 -20.10 -40.48 -15.61
N VAL A 138 -18.86 -40.29 -15.17
CA VAL A 138 -17.81 -39.58 -15.91
C VAL A 138 -16.70 -40.56 -16.31
N PRO A 139 -16.71 -41.11 -17.54
CA PRO A 139 -15.75 -42.12 -17.98
C PRO A 139 -14.28 -41.68 -17.89
N LEU A 140 -13.99 -40.40 -18.12
CA LEU A 140 -12.64 -39.81 -18.08
C LEU A 140 -11.91 -40.06 -16.76
N LEU A 141 -12.63 -40.10 -15.64
CA LEU A 141 -12.04 -40.24 -14.31
C LEU A 141 -11.67 -41.69 -13.96
N GLY A 142 -12.07 -42.67 -14.76
CA GLY A 142 -11.91 -44.07 -14.39
C GLY A 142 -12.55 -44.36 -13.02
N LEU A 143 -11.94 -45.27 -12.24
CA LEU A 143 -12.39 -45.58 -10.87
C LEU A 143 -11.68 -44.74 -9.79
N HIS A 144 -10.70 -43.91 -10.16
CA HIS A 144 -9.74 -43.34 -9.21
C HIS A 144 -9.41 -41.87 -9.44
N GLY A 145 -9.99 -41.21 -10.45
CA GLY A 145 -9.81 -39.78 -10.70
C GLY A 145 -10.87 -38.95 -9.99
N VAL A 146 -10.48 -37.77 -9.53
CA VAL A 146 -11.36 -36.78 -8.92
C VAL A 146 -11.08 -35.43 -9.54
N LEU A 147 -12.11 -34.74 -10.04
CA LEU A 147 -12.00 -33.33 -10.44
C LEU A 147 -12.45 -32.47 -9.29
N MET A 148 -11.63 -31.51 -8.89
CA MET A 148 -11.95 -30.59 -7.82
C MET A 148 -12.06 -29.17 -8.36
N ASP A 149 -13.24 -28.57 -8.27
CA ASP A 149 -13.44 -27.14 -8.51
C ASP A 149 -13.13 -26.38 -7.21
N THR A 150 -12.25 -25.39 -7.30
CA THR A 150 -11.85 -24.56 -6.16
C THR A 150 -12.37 -23.13 -6.31
N PRO A 151 -12.71 -22.45 -5.20
CA PRO A 151 -13.17 -21.05 -5.24
C PRO A 151 -12.18 -20.12 -5.96
N GLY A 152 -12.69 -18.99 -6.47
CA GLY A 152 -11.87 -17.97 -7.15
C GLY A 152 -10.82 -17.33 -6.22
N VAL A 153 -9.62 -17.08 -6.75
CA VAL A 153 -8.44 -16.61 -6.00
C VAL A 153 -8.48 -15.11 -5.65
N ASP A 154 -9.45 -14.40 -6.18
CA ASP A 154 -9.59 -12.94 -6.31
C ASP A 154 -10.75 -12.36 -5.47
N SER A 155 -11.34 -13.19 -4.61
CA SER A 155 -12.44 -12.76 -3.74
C SER A 155 -11.93 -12.15 -2.42
N THR A 156 -12.60 -11.08 -1.99
CA THR A 156 -12.26 -10.27 -0.81
C THR A 156 -12.80 -10.81 0.52
N GLU A 157 -13.47 -11.97 0.54
CA GLU A 157 -14.11 -12.52 1.73
C GLU A 157 -13.20 -13.54 2.43
N GLU A 158 -12.98 -13.37 3.74
CA GLU A 158 -12.05 -14.18 4.55
C GLU A 158 -12.35 -15.70 4.51
N GLY A 159 -13.62 -16.09 4.31
CA GLY A 159 -14.02 -17.50 4.16
C GLY A 159 -13.49 -18.18 2.89
N HIS A 160 -13.31 -17.43 1.80
CA HIS A 160 -12.92 -17.99 0.50
C HIS A 160 -11.44 -18.41 0.42
N GLN A 161 -10.58 -17.75 1.19
CA GLN A 161 -9.14 -18.04 1.21
C GLN A 161 -8.83 -19.31 1.99
N SER A 162 -9.51 -19.51 3.12
CA SER A 162 -9.38 -20.71 3.95
C SER A 162 -9.87 -21.98 3.24
N ALA A 163 -11.00 -21.88 2.52
CA ALA A 163 -11.55 -22.99 1.72
C ALA A 163 -10.61 -23.37 0.56
N THR A 164 -10.07 -22.38 -0.14
CA THR A 164 -9.10 -22.60 -1.24
C THR A 164 -7.82 -23.26 -0.72
N HIS A 165 -7.27 -22.79 0.41
CA HIS A 165 -6.06 -23.36 1.00
C HIS A 165 -6.26 -24.80 1.49
N SER A 166 -7.43 -25.11 2.06
CA SER A 166 -7.78 -26.45 2.54
C SER A 166 -7.97 -27.46 1.39
N ALA A 167 -8.66 -27.05 0.31
CA ALA A 167 -8.86 -27.89 -0.88
C ALA A 167 -7.54 -28.21 -1.58
N LEU A 168 -6.66 -27.23 -1.59
CA LEU A 168 -5.35 -27.31 -2.20
C LEU A 168 -4.47 -28.42 -1.58
N HIS A 169 -4.54 -28.73 -0.28
CA HIS A 169 -3.69 -29.77 0.36
C HIS A 169 -3.96 -31.17 -0.21
N LEU A 170 -5.19 -31.39 -0.65
CA LEU A 170 -5.66 -32.64 -1.24
C LEU A 170 -5.35 -32.76 -2.74
N ALA A 171 -5.00 -31.68 -3.43
CA ALA A 171 -4.68 -31.73 -4.85
C ALA A 171 -3.38 -32.50 -5.11
N ASP A 172 -3.38 -33.43 -6.07
CA ASP A 172 -2.17 -34.08 -6.59
C ASP A 172 -1.55 -33.29 -7.72
N ILE A 173 -2.40 -32.75 -8.60
CA ILE A 173 -2.02 -31.96 -9.78
C ILE A 173 -2.92 -30.74 -9.84
N VAL A 174 -2.33 -29.59 -10.18
CA VAL A 174 -3.05 -28.32 -10.26
C VAL A 174 -3.10 -27.84 -11.70
N PHE A 175 -4.31 -27.69 -12.23
CA PHE A 175 -4.60 -27.01 -13.48
C PHE A 175 -5.01 -25.56 -13.16
N TYR A 176 -4.12 -24.62 -13.47
CA TYR A 176 -4.37 -23.20 -13.25
C TYR A 176 -4.94 -22.56 -14.50
N ILE A 177 -6.24 -22.25 -14.47
CA ILE A 177 -6.99 -21.66 -15.58
C ILE A 177 -6.99 -20.15 -15.48
N MET A 178 -6.64 -19.49 -16.57
CA MET A 178 -6.53 -18.05 -16.69
C MET A 178 -7.24 -17.56 -17.95
N ASP A 179 -7.84 -16.38 -17.91
CA ASP A 179 -8.41 -15.73 -19.10
C ASP A 179 -7.27 -15.17 -19.97
N TYR A 180 -7.33 -15.39 -21.29
CA TYR A 180 -6.40 -14.87 -22.29
C TYR A 180 -6.01 -13.39 -22.11
N ASN A 181 -6.96 -12.52 -21.75
CA ASN A 181 -6.68 -11.08 -21.59
C ASN A 181 -6.04 -10.72 -20.25
N HIS A 182 -6.13 -11.60 -19.24
CA HIS A 182 -5.74 -11.28 -17.86
C HIS A 182 -4.58 -12.13 -17.35
N VAL A 183 -3.84 -12.79 -18.26
CA VAL A 183 -2.78 -13.72 -17.89
C VAL A 183 -1.69 -13.07 -17.03
N GLN A 184 -1.30 -11.86 -17.40
CA GLN A 184 -0.24 -11.10 -16.72
C GLN A 184 -0.78 -10.26 -15.54
N SER A 185 -2.01 -10.51 -15.08
CA SER A 185 -2.52 -9.82 -13.90
C SER A 185 -1.69 -10.18 -12.67
N GLU A 186 -1.50 -9.18 -11.81
CA GLU A 186 -0.72 -9.28 -10.59
C GLU A 186 -1.16 -10.44 -9.68
N ILE A 187 -2.47 -10.60 -9.54
CA ILE A 187 -3.08 -11.63 -8.70
C ILE A 187 -2.83 -13.03 -9.31
N ASN A 188 -2.83 -13.16 -10.65
CA ASN A 188 -2.57 -14.45 -11.33
C ASN A 188 -1.13 -14.93 -11.09
N LEU A 189 -0.17 -14.03 -11.28
CA LEU A 189 1.25 -14.35 -11.11
C LEU A 189 1.59 -14.68 -9.65
N ALA A 190 1.06 -13.91 -8.69
CA ALA A 190 1.27 -14.16 -7.27
C ALA A 190 0.69 -15.51 -6.81
N PHE A 191 -0.52 -15.85 -7.28
CA PHE A 191 -1.14 -17.12 -6.92
C PHE A 191 -0.41 -18.32 -7.54
N ALA A 192 -0.01 -18.21 -8.82
CA ALA A 192 0.78 -19.26 -9.48
C ALA A 192 2.13 -19.50 -8.80
N LYS A 193 2.79 -18.44 -8.32
CA LYS A 193 4.01 -18.54 -7.51
C LYS A 193 3.78 -19.36 -6.25
N ASN A 194 2.71 -19.08 -5.51
CA ASN A 194 2.38 -19.82 -4.29
C ASN A 194 2.18 -21.32 -4.54
N LEU A 195 1.58 -21.70 -5.67
CA LEU A 195 1.41 -23.10 -6.08
C LEU A 195 2.73 -23.76 -6.47
N SER A 196 3.59 -23.02 -7.19
CA SER A 196 4.93 -23.47 -7.59
C SER A 196 5.84 -23.72 -6.39
N ASP A 197 5.87 -22.81 -5.41
CA ASP A 197 6.73 -22.92 -4.22
C ASP A 197 6.34 -24.10 -3.33
N TRP A 198 5.08 -24.52 -3.40
CA TRP A 198 4.61 -25.73 -2.74
C TRP A 198 5.10 -27.04 -3.39
N GLY A 199 5.68 -26.97 -4.59
CA GLY A 199 6.25 -28.13 -5.28
C GLY A 199 5.23 -29.05 -5.93
N LYS A 200 3.96 -28.64 -6.03
CA LYS A 200 2.93 -29.41 -6.73
C LYS A 200 3.11 -29.32 -8.25
N PRO A 201 2.81 -30.39 -9.01
CA PRO A 201 2.76 -30.35 -10.46
C PRO A 201 1.73 -29.30 -10.94
N LEU A 202 2.24 -28.23 -11.53
CA LEU A 202 1.43 -27.10 -12.03
C LEU A 202 1.35 -27.14 -13.56
N TYR A 203 0.14 -27.10 -14.11
CA TYR A 203 -0.12 -26.89 -15.54
C TYR A 203 -0.88 -25.57 -15.72
N LEU A 204 -0.36 -24.70 -16.57
CA LEU A 204 -1.00 -23.43 -16.90
C LEU A 204 -1.94 -23.63 -18.09
N ILE A 205 -3.20 -23.19 -17.95
CA ILE A 205 -4.22 -23.25 -18.99
C ILE A 205 -4.68 -21.81 -19.26
N ILE A 206 -4.30 -21.28 -20.41
CA ILE A 206 -4.82 -20.02 -20.92
C ILE A 206 -6.08 -20.32 -21.72
N ASN A 207 -7.22 -20.05 -21.11
CA ASN A 207 -8.53 -20.28 -21.67
C ASN A 207 -9.02 -19.07 -22.47
N GLN A 208 -10.02 -19.31 -23.32
CA GLN A 208 -10.61 -18.33 -24.22
C GLN A 208 -9.65 -17.87 -25.33
N ILE A 209 -8.86 -18.81 -25.88
CA ILE A 209 -7.93 -18.52 -27.00
C ILE A 209 -8.65 -18.11 -28.29
N ASP A 210 -9.96 -18.33 -28.39
CA ASP A 210 -10.83 -17.78 -29.45
C ASP A 210 -10.81 -16.25 -29.49
N LYS A 211 -10.36 -15.59 -28.41
CA LYS A 211 -10.11 -14.14 -28.40
C LYS A 211 -8.81 -13.74 -29.12
N HIS A 212 -7.90 -14.68 -29.37
CA HIS A 212 -6.62 -14.36 -29.98
C HIS A 212 -6.79 -13.93 -31.44
N ARG A 213 -6.17 -12.80 -31.78
CA ARG A 213 -6.15 -12.26 -33.13
C ARG A 213 -4.71 -12.16 -33.59
N GLU A 214 -4.32 -13.02 -34.53
CA GLU A 214 -2.97 -13.07 -35.09
C GLU A 214 -2.56 -11.73 -35.73
N GLN A 215 -3.53 -10.92 -36.15
CA GLN A 215 -3.31 -9.57 -36.69
C GLN A 215 -2.84 -8.55 -35.64
N GLU A 216 -3.23 -8.73 -34.38
CA GLU A 216 -2.86 -7.83 -33.28
C GLU A 216 -1.50 -8.21 -32.69
N ILE A 217 -1.31 -9.49 -32.37
CA ILE A 217 -0.06 -10.05 -31.86
C ILE A 217 0.08 -11.48 -32.37
N SER A 218 1.29 -11.87 -32.77
CA SER A 218 1.51 -13.26 -33.16
C SER A 218 1.37 -14.19 -31.96
N ILE A 219 0.84 -15.41 -32.16
CA ILE A 219 0.70 -16.36 -31.06
C ILE A 219 2.06 -16.75 -30.44
N GLU A 220 3.12 -16.70 -31.24
CA GLU A 220 4.48 -17.01 -30.80
C GLU A 220 5.05 -15.91 -29.89
N ASP A 221 4.80 -14.64 -30.22
CA ASP A 221 5.24 -13.53 -29.38
C ASP A 221 4.44 -13.47 -28.09
N TYR A 222 3.11 -13.67 -28.16
CA TYR A 222 2.26 -13.75 -26.97
C TYR A 222 2.73 -14.86 -26.03
N ARG A 223 3.01 -16.06 -26.55
CA ARG A 223 3.54 -17.19 -25.76
C ARG A 223 4.85 -16.84 -25.06
N LYS A 224 5.83 -16.27 -25.77
CA LYS A 224 7.12 -15.88 -25.17
C LYS A 224 6.94 -14.87 -24.05
N GLN A 225 6.04 -13.91 -24.22
CA GLN A 225 5.75 -12.91 -23.19
C GLN A 225 5.13 -13.53 -21.94
N VAL A 226 4.18 -14.45 -22.10
CA VAL A 226 3.59 -15.21 -20.97
C VAL A 226 4.68 -16.00 -20.25
N GLU A 227 5.47 -16.78 -20.98
CA GLU A 227 6.55 -17.60 -20.41
C GLU A 227 7.58 -16.72 -19.66
N SER A 228 7.97 -15.58 -20.23
CA SER A 228 8.86 -14.61 -19.58
C SER A 228 8.27 -14.07 -18.28
N ALA A 229 6.98 -13.68 -18.28
CA ALA A 229 6.32 -13.12 -17.10
C ALA A 229 6.32 -14.11 -15.92
N PHE A 230 5.99 -15.38 -16.17
CA PHE A 230 6.03 -16.42 -15.13
C PHE A 230 7.46 -16.75 -14.68
N HIS A 231 8.42 -16.75 -15.60
CA HIS A 231 9.82 -16.99 -15.29
C HIS A 231 10.43 -15.91 -14.40
N ASP A 232 10.14 -14.64 -14.70
CA ASP A 232 10.61 -13.48 -13.94
C ASP A 232 10.13 -13.58 -12.47
N TRP A 233 8.87 -13.99 -12.27
CA TRP A 233 8.27 -14.25 -10.95
C TRP A 233 8.79 -15.52 -10.25
N GLY A 234 9.57 -16.34 -10.95
CA GLY A 234 10.13 -17.59 -10.44
C GLY A 234 9.12 -18.74 -10.34
N VAL A 235 8.04 -18.68 -11.11
CA VAL A 235 7.04 -19.74 -11.17
C VAL A 235 7.55 -20.89 -12.03
N LYS A 236 7.61 -22.10 -11.46
CA LYS A 236 7.92 -23.33 -12.17
C LYS A 236 6.62 -24.05 -12.52
N PHE A 237 6.41 -24.32 -13.80
CA PHE A 237 5.26 -25.07 -14.29
C PHE A 237 5.71 -26.19 -15.25
N SER A 238 4.87 -27.21 -15.38
CA SER A 238 5.15 -28.46 -16.12
C SER A 238 4.68 -28.40 -17.57
N GLY A 239 3.70 -27.54 -17.86
CA GLY A 239 3.20 -27.31 -19.22
C GLY A 239 2.32 -26.07 -19.29
N LEU A 240 2.25 -25.50 -20.48
CA LEU A 240 1.37 -24.39 -20.84
C LEU A 240 0.45 -24.88 -21.96
N LEU A 241 -0.83 -24.58 -21.86
CA LEU A 241 -1.87 -24.98 -22.82
C LEU A 241 -2.74 -23.78 -23.15
N PHE A 242 -3.14 -23.66 -24.41
CA PHE A 242 -4.19 -22.74 -24.84
C PHE A 242 -5.49 -23.52 -25.07
N THR A 243 -6.64 -23.03 -24.60
CA THR A 243 -7.93 -23.71 -24.78
C THR A 243 -9.04 -22.73 -25.17
N SER A 244 -10.03 -23.21 -25.92
CA SER A 244 -11.32 -22.53 -26.11
C SER A 244 -12.46 -23.50 -25.83
N LEU A 245 -13.42 -23.07 -24.99
CA LEU A 245 -14.67 -23.78 -24.76
C LEU A 245 -15.81 -23.32 -25.69
N LYS A 246 -15.68 -22.11 -26.25
CA LYS A 246 -16.64 -21.52 -27.21
C LYS A 246 -16.46 -22.16 -28.58
N GLU A 247 -15.23 -22.15 -29.08
CA GLU A 247 -14.85 -22.76 -30.36
C GLU A 247 -13.99 -24.01 -30.12
N LYS A 248 -14.66 -25.14 -29.92
CA LYS A 248 -14.00 -26.41 -29.55
C LYS A 248 -12.97 -26.88 -30.59
N GLU A 249 -13.20 -26.58 -31.87
CA GLU A 249 -12.33 -26.94 -33.00
C GLU A 249 -11.33 -25.82 -33.38
N HIS A 250 -11.16 -24.79 -32.54
CA HIS A 250 -10.27 -23.68 -32.83
C HIS A 250 -8.82 -24.16 -33.08
N PRO A 251 -8.11 -23.71 -34.14
CA PRO A 251 -6.80 -24.24 -34.52
C PRO A 251 -5.70 -24.13 -33.46
N LEU A 252 -5.77 -23.11 -32.61
CA LEU A 252 -4.84 -22.89 -31.49
C LEU A 252 -5.29 -23.58 -30.18
N SER A 253 -6.53 -24.11 -30.14
CA SER A 253 -7.07 -24.76 -28.94
C SER A 253 -6.52 -26.17 -28.80
N GLY A 254 -5.80 -26.41 -27.70
CA GLY A 254 -5.36 -27.71 -27.23
C GLY A 254 -6.39 -28.41 -26.35
N LEU A 255 -7.70 -28.11 -26.45
CA LEU A 255 -8.73 -28.69 -25.58
C LEU A 255 -8.72 -30.23 -25.61
N GLU A 256 -8.48 -30.85 -26.78
CA GLU A 256 -8.38 -32.31 -26.91
C GLU A 256 -7.16 -32.92 -26.20
N ILE A 257 -6.14 -32.11 -25.91
CA ILE A 257 -4.93 -32.55 -25.20
C ILE A 257 -5.26 -32.78 -23.72
N LEU A 258 -6.19 -32.01 -23.14
CA LEU A 258 -6.48 -32.05 -21.71
C LEU A 258 -7.06 -33.41 -21.23
N PRO A 259 -8.07 -34.02 -21.89
CA PRO A 259 -8.52 -35.38 -21.56
C PRO A 259 -7.42 -36.44 -21.71
N ARG A 260 -6.57 -36.32 -22.74
CA ARG A 260 -5.44 -37.25 -22.96
C ARG A 260 -4.40 -37.12 -21.85
N LEU A 261 -4.05 -35.88 -21.48
CA LEU A 261 -3.17 -35.56 -20.37
C LEU A 261 -3.69 -36.13 -19.05
N ILE A 262 -4.98 -35.93 -18.74
CA ILE A 262 -5.61 -36.50 -17.53
C ILE A 262 -5.54 -38.04 -17.56
N THR A 263 -5.78 -38.66 -18.72
CA THR A 263 -5.69 -40.12 -18.87
C THR A 263 -4.25 -40.62 -18.64
N GLU A 264 -3.25 -39.99 -19.25
CA GLU A 264 -1.83 -40.32 -19.08
C GLU A 264 -1.36 -40.12 -17.62
N LEU A 265 -1.87 -39.09 -16.94
CA LEU A 265 -1.61 -38.85 -15.52
C LEU A 265 -2.26 -39.93 -14.65
N LEU A 266 -3.49 -40.36 -14.98
CA LEU A 266 -4.16 -41.48 -14.29
C LEU A 266 -3.44 -42.82 -14.48
N GLU A 267 -2.83 -43.07 -15.64
CA GLU A 267 -2.00 -44.26 -15.87
C GLU A 267 -0.76 -44.29 -14.97
N ARG A 268 -0.25 -43.11 -14.57
CA ARG A 268 0.92 -42.93 -13.69
C ARG A 268 0.54 -42.67 -12.24
N LYS A 269 -0.73 -42.92 -11.89
CA LYS A 269 -1.34 -42.61 -10.59
C LYS A 269 -0.48 -43.03 -9.40
N GLU A 270 0.04 -44.26 -9.39
CA GLU A 270 0.79 -44.78 -8.22
C GLU A 270 1.99 -43.89 -7.90
N ALA A 271 2.86 -43.61 -8.88
CA ALA A 271 4.03 -42.76 -8.70
C ALA A 271 3.67 -41.30 -8.37
N LEU A 272 2.58 -40.77 -8.94
CA LEU A 272 2.12 -39.39 -8.69
C LEU A 272 1.50 -39.22 -7.30
N LEU A 273 0.73 -40.21 -6.83
CA LEU A 273 0.21 -40.24 -5.46
C LEU A 273 1.34 -40.33 -4.45
N GLU A 274 2.35 -41.18 -4.69
CA GLU A 274 3.51 -41.29 -3.81
C GLU A 274 4.29 -39.97 -3.74
N TYR A 275 4.50 -39.32 -4.87
CA TYR A 275 5.12 -37.99 -4.92
C TYR A 275 4.28 -36.94 -4.17
N SER A 276 2.98 -36.84 -4.47
CA SER A 276 2.12 -35.82 -3.85
C SER A 276 1.92 -36.05 -2.36
N LEU A 277 1.77 -37.31 -1.90
CA LEU A 277 1.67 -37.61 -0.47
C LEU A 277 2.98 -37.26 0.23
N SER A 278 4.13 -37.63 -0.34
CA SER A 278 5.44 -37.24 0.19
C SER A 278 5.57 -35.72 0.32
N GLY A 279 5.25 -34.97 -0.75
CA GLY A 279 5.35 -33.51 -0.77
C GLY A 279 4.39 -32.83 0.20
N SER A 280 3.13 -33.28 0.28
CA SER A 280 2.16 -32.75 1.24
C SER A 280 2.56 -33.05 2.69
N ILE A 281 3.03 -34.27 3.00
CA ILE A 281 3.49 -34.64 4.36
C ILE A 281 4.66 -33.78 4.80
N GLU A 282 5.66 -33.60 3.93
CA GLU A 282 6.83 -32.76 4.23
C GLU A 282 6.44 -31.31 4.43
N HIS A 283 5.62 -30.75 3.53
CA HIS A 283 5.18 -29.37 3.65
C HIS A 283 4.40 -29.14 4.94
N THR A 284 3.51 -30.06 5.31
CA THR A 284 2.77 -29.99 6.59
C THR A 284 3.72 -30.10 7.79
N ALA A 285 4.73 -30.97 7.74
CA ALA A 285 5.72 -31.11 8.80
C ALA A 285 6.63 -29.87 8.93
N GLU A 286 7.09 -29.31 7.81
CA GLU A 286 7.85 -28.05 7.77
C GLU A 286 7.02 -26.88 8.30
N ALA A 287 5.75 -26.79 7.89
CA ALA A 287 4.81 -25.78 8.39
C ALA A 287 4.59 -25.88 9.90
N TYR A 288 4.46 -27.10 10.44
CA TYR A 288 4.38 -27.33 11.90
C TYR A 288 5.65 -26.85 12.62
N LEU A 289 6.83 -27.27 12.16
CA LEU A 289 8.11 -26.87 12.78
C LEU A 289 8.34 -25.37 12.69
N SER A 290 7.94 -24.76 11.57
CA SER A 290 7.97 -23.31 11.40
C SER A 290 7.02 -22.62 12.39
N SER A 291 5.79 -23.13 12.53
CA SER A 291 4.81 -22.61 13.50
C SER A 291 5.29 -22.75 14.95
N LEU A 292 5.94 -23.87 15.30
CA LEU A 292 6.50 -24.10 16.63
C LEU A 292 7.61 -23.10 16.94
N ARG A 293 8.51 -22.87 15.98
CA ARG A 293 9.60 -21.90 16.08
C ARG A 293 9.07 -20.48 16.22
N GLU A 294 8.02 -20.15 15.46
CA GLU A 294 7.40 -18.83 15.48
C GLU A 294 6.67 -18.57 16.81
N GLY A 295 5.98 -19.57 17.36
CA GLY A 295 5.32 -19.46 18.66
C GLY A 295 6.29 -19.23 19.82
N GLN A 296 7.55 -19.64 19.68
CA GLN A 296 8.62 -19.43 20.68
C GLN A 296 9.45 -18.17 20.42
N ARG A 297 9.17 -17.40 19.37
CA ARG A 297 10.04 -16.31 18.92
C ARG A 297 10.20 -15.21 19.96
N GLU A 298 9.10 -14.75 20.55
CA GLU A 298 9.10 -13.68 21.56
C GLU A 298 9.86 -14.09 22.83
N GLU A 299 9.60 -15.30 23.33
CA GLU A 299 10.29 -15.85 24.51
C GLU A 299 11.79 -15.98 24.24
N ARG A 300 12.18 -16.48 23.05
CA ARG A 300 13.59 -16.59 22.67
C ARG A 300 14.27 -15.23 22.52
N GLU A 301 13.61 -14.24 21.93
CA GLU A 301 14.16 -12.89 21.77
C GLU A 301 14.37 -12.21 23.13
N SER A 302 13.39 -12.30 24.03
CA SER A 302 13.53 -11.81 25.41
C SER A 302 14.68 -12.49 26.16
N LEU A 303 14.83 -13.82 26.03
CA LEU A 303 15.93 -14.56 26.67
C LEU A 303 17.30 -14.22 26.06
N LEU A 304 17.36 -13.91 24.75
CA LEU A 304 18.58 -13.46 24.08
C LEU A 304 19.01 -12.06 24.52
N GLU A 305 18.05 -11.14 24.69
CA GLU A 305 18.30 -9.81 25.26
C GLU A 305 18.81 -9.92 26.71
N GLU A 306 18.20 -10.78 27.52
CA GLU A 306 18.65 -11.04 28.89
C GLU A 306 20.04 -11.69 28.95
N LEU A 307 20.40 -12.55 27.98
CA LEU A 307 21.72 -13.17 27.89
C LEU A 307 22.81 -12.16 27.48
N GLY A 308 22.48 -11.17 26.63
CA GLY A 308 23.41 -10.11 26.23
C GLY A 308 24.62 -10.58 25.43
N GLY A 309 24.58 -11.79 24.84
CA GLY A 309 25.68 -12.36 24.04
C GLY A 309 26.81 -13.01 24.85
N GLU A 310 26.65 -13.18 26.16
CA GLU A 310 27.65 -13.84 27.01
C GLU A 310 27.68 -15.37 26.81
N ASP A 311 28.87 -15.96 26.92
CA ASP A 311 29.05 -17.42 26.82
C ASP A 311 28.61 -18.09 28.14
N PRO A 312 27.69 -19.08 28.10
CA PRO A 312 27.25 -19.82 29.29
C PRO A 312 28.39 -20.39 30.14
N VAL A 313 29.49 -20.85 29.52
CA VAL A 313 30.64 -21.42 30.24
C VAL A 313 31.38 -20.34 31.04
N ASN A 314 31.45 -19.13 30.50
CA ASN A 314 32.08 -18.00 31.19
C ASN A 314 31.21 -17.51 32.35
N LEU A 315 29.88 -17.52 32.20
CA LEU A 315 28.95 -17.16 33.27
C LEU A 315 29.02 -18.11 34.46
N GLU A 316 29.12 -19.43 34.23
CA GLU A 316 29.29 -20.42 35.31
C GLU A 316 30.63 -20.23 36.04
N ARG A 317 31.69 -19.96 35.30
CA ARG A 317 33.01 -19.66 35.87
C ARG A 317 32.97 -18.39 36.72
N GLU A 318 32.33 -17.34 36.23
CA GLU A 318 32.22 -16.07 36.93
C GLU A 318 31.36 -16.19 38.20
N LEU A 319 30.30 -16.99 38.18
CA LEU A 319 29.51 -17.31 39.38
C LEU A 319 30.34 -18.06 40.43
N ALA A 320 31.18 -19.01 40.00
CA ALA A 320 32.10 -19.72 40.89
C ALA A 320 33.16 -18.79 41.48
N ASP A 321 33.81 -17.97 40.65
CA ASP A 321 34.81 -16.98 41.07
C ASP A 321 34.23 -15.95 42.06
N THR A 322 32.98 -15.54 41.85
CA THR A 322 32.28 -14.58 42.72
C THR A 322 31.94 -15.21 44.08
N ALA A 323 31.56 -16.49 44.10
CA ALA A 323 31.31 -17.23 45.34
C ALA A 323 32.60 -17.47 46.15
N GLU A 324 33.73 -17.70 45.48
CA GLU A 324 35.03 -17.83 46.13
C GLU A 324 35.48 -16.50 46.77
N LYS A 325 35.33 -15.38 46.04
CA LYS A 325 35.62 -14.03 46.55
C LYS A 325 34.74 -13.64 47.74
N GLU A 326 33.48 -14.05 47.76
CA GLU A 326 32.55 -13.84 48.88
C GLU A 326 33.07 -14.54 50.16
N LYS A 327 33.52 -15.79 50.02
CA LYS A 327 34.12 -16.57 51.12
C LYS A 327 35.46 -16.00 51.60
N ASP A 328 36.27 -15.45 50.69
CA ASP A 328 37.50 -14.76 51.04
C ASP A 328 37.24 -13.49 51.85
N LEU A 329 36.23 -12.69 51.50
CA LEU A 329 35.84 -11.50 52.26
C LEU A 329 35.31 -11.82 53.66
N GLU A 330 34.62 -12.96 53.85
CA GLU A 330 34.17 -13.41 55.17
C GLU A 330 35.33 -13.72 56.11
N THR A 331 36.40 -14.33 55.60
CA THR A 331 37.55 -14.76 56.42
C THR A 331 38.65 -13.70 56.54
N LEU A 332 38.55 -12.60 55.78
CA LEU A 332 39.56 -11.55 55.70
C LEU A 332 39.92 -10.90 57.06
N PRO A 333 38.95 -10.51 57.93
CA PRO A 333 39.27 -9.84 59.21
C PRO A 333 40.09 -10.73 60.15
N GLU A 334 39.71 -12.01 60.26
CA GLU A 334 40.39 -12.97 61.13
C GLU A 334 41.79 -13.31 60.61
N ARG A 335 41.92 -13.53 59.29
CA ARG A 335 43.21 -13.80 58.63
C ARG A 335 44.16 -12.61 58.76
N ALA A 336 43.66 -11.38 58.54
CA ALA A 336 44.44 -10.16 58.67
C ALA A 336 44.97 -9.96 60.08
N ARG A 337 44.13 -10.21 61.11
CA ARG A 337 44.51 -10.12 62.52
C ARG A 337 45.57 -11.15 62.89
N HIS A 338 45.41 -12.40 62.42
CA HIS A 338 46.39 -13.46 62.66
C HIS A 338 47.75 -13.15 61.99
N LYS A 339 47.74 -12.67 60.74
CA LYS A 339 48.95 -12.28 59.99
C LYS A 339 49.72 -11.18 60.71
N LEU A 340 49.02 -10.13 61.18
CA LEU A 340 49.65 -9.05 61.93
C LEU A 340 50.28 -9.56 63.23
N ARG A 341 49.54 -10.35 64.00
CA ARG A 341 50.01 -10.87 65.28
C ARG A 341 51.27 -11.72 65.11
N ALA A 342 51.29 -12.62 64.13
CA ALA A 342 52.47 -13.43 63.83
C ALA A 342 53.67 -12.57 63.41
N SER A 343 53.45 -11.56 62.57
CA SER A 343 54.50 -10.66 62.09
C SER A 343 55.06 -9.77 63.21
N LEU A 344 54.18 -9.25 64.08
CA LEU A 344 54.54 -8.46 65.26
C LEU A 344 55.31 -9.31 66.27
N ASP A 345 54.91 -10.55 66.50
CA ASP A 345 55.60 -11.49 67.39
C ASP A 345 57.01 -11.81 66.89
N GLY A 346 57.17 -12.03 65.58
CA GLY A 346 58.47 -12.20 64.94
C GLY A 346 59.36 -10.96 65.09
N LEU A 347 58.81 -9.77 64.88
CA LEU A 347 59.56 -8.51 65.02
C LEU A 347 60.03 -8.28 66.46
N LEU A 348 59.12 -8.38 67.43
CA LEU A 348 59.42 -8.09 68.83
C LEU A 348 60.39 -9.10 69.45
N SER A 349 60.31 -10.38 69.07
CA SER A 349 61.19 -11.42 69.61
C SER A 349 62.64 -11.28 69.11
N ASN A 350 62.82 -10.79 67.88
CA ASN A 350 64.14 -10.58 67.25
C ASN A 350 64.81 -9.25 67.61
N ALA A 351 64.08 -8.29 68.17
CA ALA A 351 64.63 -6.98 68.55
C ALA A 351 65.65 -7.11 69.71
N ASN A 352 66.91 -6.73 69.44
CA ASN A 352 67.97 -6.76 70.44
C ASN A 352 68.00 -5.46 71.27
N LEU A 353 67.21 -5.43 72.35
CA LEU A 353 67.07 -4.25 73.21
C LEU A 353 68.16 -4.07 74.26
N MET A 354 68.92 -5.14 74.57
CA MET A 354 69.91 -5.15 75.65
C MET A 354 71.30 -5.59 75.17
N PRO A 355 71.92 -4.85 74.22
CA PRO A 355 73.31 -5.05 73.83
C PRO A 355 74.28 -4.84 75.01
N ALA A 356 75.56 -5.18 74.82
CA ALA A 356 76.54 -5.24 75.90
C ALA A 356 76.74 -3.90 76.63
N ASP A 357 76.76 -2.80 75.88
CA ASP A 357 76.88 -1.43 76.33
C ASP A 357 75.70 -0.98 77.21
N ILE A 358 74.46 -1.34 76.84
CA ILE A 358 73.28 -1.02 77.65
C ILE A 358 73.26 -1.85 78.93
N ARG A 359 73.62 -3.15 78.86
CA ARG A 359 73.74 -3.99 80.06
C ARG A 359 74.79 -3.45 81.03
N GLU A 360 75.90 -2.94 80.51
CA GLU A 360 76.92 -2.26 81.30
C GLU A 360 76.39 -0.96 81.92
N ALA A 361 75.63 -0.16 81.18
CA ALA A 361 74.99 1.05 81.70
C ALA A 361 73.97 0.74 82.82
N VAL A 362 73.17 -0.33 82.69
CA VAL A 362 72.25 -0.81 83.73
C VAL A 362 73.04 -1.22 84.98
N SER A 363 74.12 -1.99 84.81
CA SER A 363 75.01 -2.40 85.90
C SER A 363 75.58 -1.19 86.64
N ARG A 364 76.15 -0.21 85.91
CA ARG A 364 76.74 1.01 86.47
C ARG A 364 75.72 1.87 87.22
N TYR A 365 74.47 1.91 86.75
CA TYR A 365 73.39 2.62 87.44
C TYR A 365 72.93 1.85 88.69
N ALA A 366 72.68 0.55 88.60
CA ALA A 366 72.31 -0.30 89.74
C ALA A 366 73.37 -0.27 90.86
N ASP A 367 74.67 -0.26 90.52
CA ASP A 367 75.75 -0.14 91.49
C ASP A 367 75.72 1.19 92.25
N SER A 368 75.34 2.27 91.58
CA SER A 368 75.21 3.60 92.19
C SER A 368 74.11 3.66 93.27
N LEU A 369 73.15 2.72 93.27
CA LEU A 369 72.04 2.65 94.21
C LEU A 369 72.35 1.84 95.49
N LYS A 370 73.51 1.17 95.59
CA LYS A 370 73.87 0.37 96.77
C LYS A 370 74.11 1.23 98.03
N PRO A 371 73.75 0.72 99.24
CA PRO A 371 74.07 1.39 100.50
C PRO A 371 75.59 1.39 100.72
N GLY A 372 76.22 2.57 100.62
CA GLY A 372 77.67 2.75 100.79
C GLY A 372 78.45 3.23 99.55
N PHE A 373 77.79 3.47 98.41
CA PHE A 373 78.42 3.96 97.17
C PHE A 373 79.26 5.24 97.36
N ARG A 374 80.50 5.24 96.85
CA ARG A 374 81.45 6.38 96.89
C ARG A 374 82.14 6.52 95.53
N THR A 375 82.27 7.75 95.03
CA THR A 375 82.99 8.06 93.77
C THR A 375 84.46 8.46 93.99
N GLY A 376 85.03 8.12 95.17
CA GLY A 376 86.42 8.40 95.55
C GLY A 376 86.63 8.51 97.07
N LEU A 377 87.84 8.87 97.51
CA LEU A 377 88.23 8.93 98.93
C LEU A 377 87.52 10.02 99.77
N LEU A 378 86.85 11.02 99.15
CA LEU A 378 86.12 12.12 99.83
C LEU A 378 84.80 12.52 99.09
N THR A 379 83.69 11.79 99.30
CA THR A 379 82.40 12.04 98.61
C THR A 379 81.26 12.58 99.49
N THR A 380 80.72 13.75 99.11
CA THR A 380 79.52 14.40 99.71
C THR A 380 78.20 13.85 99.16
N ALA A 381 77.09 14.06 99.87
CA ALA A 381 75.75 13.59 99.46
C ALA A 381 75.30 14.20 98.10
N ALA A 382 75.51 15.51 97.90
CA ALA A 382 75.14 16.19 96.65
C ALA A 382 75.93 15.69 95.42
N LYS A 383 77.20 15.29 95.60
CA LYS A 383 78.03 14.75 94.50
C LYS A 383 77.62 13.33 94.12
N ARG A 384 77.14 12.53 95.07
CA ARG A 384 76.57 11.19 94.81
C ARG A 384 75.26 11.29 94.02
N GLU A 385 74.40 12.23 94.37
CA GLU A 385 73.11 12.39 93.69
C GLU A 385 73.30 12.85 92.24
N ARG A 386 74.20 13.82 91.99
CA ARG A 386 74.55 14.22 90.62
C ARG A 386 75.11 13.08 89.78
N GLU A 387 75.99 12.24 90.34
CA GLU A 387 76.52 11.07 89.64
C GLU A 387 75.42 10.04 89.32
N ARG A 388 74.49 9.80 90.26
CA ARG A 388 73.32 8.92 90.04
C ARG A 388 72.44 9.44 88.91
N SER A 389 72.07 10.73 88.95
CA SER A 389 71.27 11.36 87.90
C SER A 389 71.99 11.32 86.54
N SER A 390 73.31 11.52 86.51
CA SER A 390 74.10 11.45 85.27
C SER A 390 74.13 10.03 84.69
N ARG A 391 74.32 8.99 85.51
CA ARG A 391 74.28 7.59 85.06
C ARG A 391 72.90 7.15 84.61
N LEU A 392 71.84 7.60 85.29
CA LEU A 392 70.46 7.37 84.88
C LEU A 392 70.15 8.03 83.53
N SER A 393 70.58 9.29 83.33
CA SER A 393 70.40 10.00 82.06
C SER A 393 71.12 9.30 80.91
N LEU A 394 72.37 8.87 81.11
CA LEU A 394 73.12 8.13 80.09
C LEU A 394 72.49 6.77 79.74
N LEU A 395 71.96 6.06 80.73
CA LEU A 395 71.23 4.82 80.52
C LEU A 395 69.91 5.07 79.76
N ALA A 396 69.16 6.10 80.15
CA ALA A 396 67.91 6.49 79.49
C ALA A 396 68.14 6.86 78.02
N ASP A 397 69.08 7.76 77.73
CA ASP A 397 69.38 8.19 76.36
C ASP A 397 69.89 7.05 75.47
N SER A 398 70.62 6.10 76.05
CA SER A 398 71.16 4.95 75.30
C SER A 398 70.07 3.90 75.05
N LEU A 399 69.20 3.65 76.03
CA LEU A 399 68.07 2.74 75.89
C LEU A 399 67.02 3.29 74.93
N GLU A 400 66.67 4.57 75.03
CA GLU A 400 65.70 5.23 74.16
C GLU A 400 66.15 5.20 72.70
N ARG A 401 67.42 5.52 72.41
CA ARG A 401 67.99 5.39 71.06
C ARG A 401 67.94 3.96 70.54
N GLN A 402 68.26 2.97 71.38
CA GLN A 402 68.25 1.57 70.98
C GLN A 402 66.83 1.05 70.75
N VAL A 403 65.87 1.44 71.59
CA VAL A 403 64.45 1.10 71.45
C VAL A 403 63.89 1.74 70.18
N SER A 404 64.17 3.02 69.93
CA SER A 404 63.74 3.71 68.71
C SER A 404 64.32 3.05 67.45
N ALA A 405 65.61 2.73 67.45
CA ALA A 405 66.29 2.09 66.32
C ALA A 405 65.83 0.64 66.07
N GLN A 406 65.48 -0.12 67.10
CA GLN A 406 65.13 -1.54 66.97
C GLN A 406 63.63 -1.81 66.87
N LEU A 407 62.77 -0.89 67.37
CA LEU A 407 61.32 -1.12 67.46
C LEU A 407 60.49 -0.06 66.78
N GLU A 408 60.65 1.24 67.10
CA GLU A 408 59.68 2.27 66.68
C GLU A 408 59.47 2.33 65.17
N GLY A 409 60.54 2.50 64.40
CA GLY A 409 60.45 2.57 62.94
C GLY A 409 59.95 1.27 62.30
N HIS A 410 60.31 0.12 62.86
CA HIS A 410 59.94 -1.19 62.33
C HIS A 410 58.48 -1.55 62.65
N VAL A 411 58.01 -1.28 63.87
CA VAL A 411 56.61 -1.48 64.26
C VAL A 411 55.69 -0.55 63.48
N LEU A 412 56.10 0.71 63.31
CA LEU A 412 55.39 1.66 62.47
C LEU A 412 55.31 1.21 61.00
N SER A 413 56.43 0.80 60.41
CA SER A 413 56.47 0.30 59.03
C SER A 413 55.62 -0.95 58.86
N LEU A 414 55.61 -1.85 59.85
CA LEU A 414 54.79 -3.07 59.82
C LEU A 414 53.30 -2.74 59.81
N LEU A 415 52.84 -1.88 60.72
CA LEU A 415 51.43 -1.47 60.80
C LEU A 415 51.01 -0.62 59.60
N ARG A 416 51.88 0.23 59.07
CA ARG A 416 51.64 1.00 57.85
C ARG A 416 51.50 0.09 56.63
N SER A 417 52.38 -0.89 56.46
CA SER A 417 52.29 -1.86 55.37
C SER A 417 51.03 -2.72 55.50
N TRP A 418 50.74 -3.23 56.69
CA TRP A 418 49.56 -4.07 56.94
C TRP A 418 48.24 -3.29 56.81
N GLY A 419 48.16 -2.08 57.36
CA GLY A 419 47.00 -1.20 57.21
C GLY A 419 46.84 -0.69 55.78
N GLY A 420 47.94 -0.47 55.06
CA GLY A 420 47.94 -0.12 53.65
C GLY A 420 47.44 -1.25 52.74
N GLU A 421 47.84 -2.51 53.00
CA GLU A 421 47.29 -3.71 52.31
C GLU A 421 45.76 -3.82 52.45
N LEU A 422 45.20 -3.28 53.53
CA LEU A 422 43.76 -3.28 53.82
C LEU A 422 43.06 -1.97 53.44
N GLU A 423 43.78 -0.99 52.90
CA GLU A 423 43.29 0.37 52.59
C GLU A 423 42.76 1.15 53.82
N LEU A 424 43.27 0.85 55.02
CA LEU A 424 42.79 1.43 56.30
C LEU A 424 43.71 2.49 56.90
N TRP A 425 44.94 2.64 56.40
CA TRP A 425 45.98 3.49 56.99
C TRP A 425 45.85 4.96 56.57
N SER A 426 45.92 5.88 57.54
CA SER A 426 46.02 7.31 57.31
C SER A 426 47.18 7.96 58.07
N ASP A 427 47.56 9.18 57.70
CA ASP A 427 48.62 9.94 58.39
C ASP A 427 48.26 10.23 59.85
N ALA A 428 46.97 10.28 60.20
CA ALA A 428 46.50 10.45 61.58
C ALA A 428 46.80 9.20 62.45
N ASP A 429 46.67 8.00 61.87
CA ASP A 429 46.92 6.74 62.58
C ASP A 429 48.42 6.56 62.90
N GLU A 430 49.30 7.10 62.05
CA GLU A 430 50.75 7.14 62.31
C GLU A 430 51.07 7.97 63.57
N VAL A 431 50.43 9.12 63.72
CA VAL A 431 50.61 10.00 64.90
C VAL A 431 50.06 9.34 66.16
N GLU A 432 48.89 8.72 66.08
CA GLU A 432 48.26 8.01 67.20
C GLU A 432 49.11 6.84 67.70
N LEU A 433 49.66 6.03 66.78
CA LEU A 433 50.54 4.92 67.15
C LEU A 433 51.83 5.40 67.84
N LYS A 434 52.46 6.46 67.32
CA LYS A 434 53.67 7.04 67.94
C LYS A 434 53.41 7.52 69.36
N ASN A 435 52.27 8.16 69.59
CA ASN A 435 51.87 8.62 70.93
C ASN A 435 51.56 7.47 71.89
N ALA A 436 51.16 6.30 71.38
CA ALA A 436 50.84 5.12 72.17
C ALA A 436 52.07 4.28 72.57
N PHE A 437 53.26 4.54 72.01
CA PHE A 437 54.47 3.82 72.37
C PHE A 437 54.89 4.03 73.84
N PRO A 438 55.44 3.01 74.51
CA PRO A 438 55.82 3.11 75.90
C PRO A 438 56.98 4.10 76.08
N GLN A 439 56.87 5.01 77.06
CA GLN A 439 57.94 5.95 77.37
C GLN A 439 59.03 5.28 78.23
N THR A 440 60.20 5.04 77.64
CA THR A 440 61.35 4.40 78.33
C THR A 440 62.36 5.42 78.86
N GLY A 441 61.88 6.56 79.34
CA GLY A 441 62.73 7.66 79.83
C GLY A 441 63.31 7.43 81.22
N ALA A 442 64.09 8.41 81.70
CA ALA A 442 64.78 8.37 82.98
C ALA A 442 63.86 8.08 84.18
N GLN A 443 62.62 8.56 84.17
CA GLN A 443 61.65 8.35 85.25
C GLN A 443 61.22 6.87 85.34
N TRP A 444 60.89 6.24 84.21
CA TRP A 444 60.51 4.81 84.16
C TRP A 444 61.68 3.91 84.59
N LEU A 445 62.89 4.23 84.15
CA LEU A 445 64.10 3.50 84.54
C LEU A 445 64.43 3.62 86.04
N ALA A 446 64.17 4.77 86.65
CA ALA A 446 64.37 4.96 88.08
C ALA A 446 63.40 4.11 88.94
N GLU A 447 62.19 3.84 88.43
CA GLU A 447 61.20 2.99 89.08
C GLU A 447 61.48 1.49 88.84
N ALA A 448 61.97 1.14 87.65
CA ALA A 448 62.28 -0.23 87.26
C ALA A 448 63.57 -0.77 87.91
N VAL A 449 64.62 0.07 88.06
CA VAL A 449 65.90 -0.32 88.66
C VAL A 449 65.94 0.07 90.14
N LYS A 450 65.62 -0.88 91.02
CA LYS A 450 65.49 -0.65 92.47
C LYS A 450 66.81 -0.91 93.25
N PRO A 451 66.96 -0.36 94.47
CA PRO A 451 68.05 -0.73 95.37
C PRO A 451 68.05 -2.25 95.62
N GLY A 452 69.14 -2.94 95.29
CA GLY A 452 69.22 -4.41 95.34
C GLY A 452 69.17 -5.10 93.97
N THR A 453 69.06 -4.34 92.87
CA THR A 453 69.20 -4.89 91.51
C THR A 453 70.59 -5.52 91.32
N PRO A 454 70.70 -6.74 90.75
CA PRO A 454 71.99 -7.39 90.51
C PRO A 454 72.89 -6.55 89.60
N VAL A 455 74.19 -6.52 89.90
CA VAL A 455 75.17 -5.68 89.19
C VAL A 455 76.06 -6.48 88.24
N GLU A 456 76.20 -7.79 88.45
CA GLU A 456 77.07 -8.67 87.66
C GLU A 456 76.48 -10.09 87.53
N GLY A 457 76.97 -10.87 86.56
CA GLY A 457 76.63 -12.28 86.38
C GLY A 457 75.26 -12.58 85.77
N GLU A 458 74.78 -13.81 85.95
CA GLU A 458 73.55 -14.34 85.33
C GLU A 458 72.28 -13.63 85.81
N ALA A 459 72.27 -13.14 87.05
CA ALA A 459 71.15 -12.41 87.62
C ALA A 459 70.91 -11.04 86.96
N LEU A 460 71.97 -10.33 86.53
CA LEU A 460 71.84 -9.09 85.75
C LEU A 460 71.24 -9.38 84.37
N LEU A 461 71.68 -10.47 83.72
CA LEU A 461 71.12 -10.88 82.42
C LEU A 461 69.63 -11.19 82.53
N GLN A 462 69.21 -11.85 83.61
CA GLN A 462 67.80 -12.13 83.85
C GLN A 462 66.98 -10.85 84.09
N PHE A 463 67.51 -9.88 84.83
CA PHE A 463 66.85 -8.58 85.01
C PHE A 463 66.73 -7.81 83.68
N CYS A 464 67.79 -7.74 82.88
CA CYS A 464 67.75 -7.12 81.57
C CYS A 464 66.76 -7.82 80.61
N ARG A 465 66.59 -9.15 80.72
CA ARG A 465 65.54 -9.89 79.99
C ARG A 465 64.14 -9.48 80.42
N VAL A 466 63.90 -9.31 81.72
CA VAL A 466 62.61 -8.83 82.25
C VAL A 466 62.32 -7.42 81.76
N LEU A 467 63.30 -6.52 81.83
CA LEU A 467 63.18 -5.15 81.36
C LEU A 467 62.90 -5.07 79.85
N ALA A 468 63.62 -5.87 79.04
CA ALA A 468 63.37 -5.98 77.60
C ALA A 468 61.98 -6.58 77.30
N ALA A 469 61.52 -7.55 78.10
CA ALA A 469 60.19 -8.13 77.96
C ALA A 469 59.08 -7.11 78.25
N GLU A 470 59.27 -6.24 79.24
CA GLU A 470 58.33 -5.16 79.56
C GLU A 470 58.20 -4.15 78.42
N ILE A 471 59.33 -3.71 77.84
CA ILE A 471 59.36 -2.82 76.67
C ILE A 471 58.64 -3.49 75.48
N ARG A 472 59.00 -4.74 75.15
CA ARG A 472 58.33 -5.50 74.07
C ARG A 472 56.84 -5.64 74.32
N SER A 473 56.41 -5.85 75.57
CA SER A 473 55.00 -5.93 75.94
C SER A 473 54.28 -4.58 75.82
N GLY A 474 54.97 -3.46 76.04
CA GLY A 474 54.45 -2.11 75.80
C GLY A 474 54.18 -1.88 74.31
N TYR A 475 55.18 -2.10 73.46
CA TYR A 475 55.04 -1.96 71.99
C TYR A 475 54.00 -2.93 71.42
N ARG A 476 53.91 -4.16 71.94
CA ARG A 476 52.87 -5.11 71.58
C ARG A 476 51.47 -4.57 71.85
N ARG A 477 51.24 -4.00 73.03
CA ARG A 477 49.94 -3.43 73.41
C ARG A 477 49.59 -2.23 72.54
N ALA A 478 50.54 -1.32 72.31
CA ALA A 478 50.35 -0.16 71.44
C ALA A 478 49.99 -0.59 70.00
N ALA A 479 50.75 -1.53 69.45
CA ALA A 479 50.54 -2.00 68.08
C ALA A 479 49.21 -2.75 67.90
N LEU A 480 48.84 -3.64 68.84
CA LEU A 480 47.56 -4.34 68.78
C LEU A 480 46.37 -3.41 69.04
N GLY A 481 46.51 -2.42 69.92
CA GLY A 481 45.48 -1.41 70.14
C GLY A 481 45.20 -0.56 68.90
N ALA A 482 46.25 -0.08 68.23
CA ALA A 482 46.12 0.63 66.96
C ALA A 482 45.52 -0.26 65.85
N ALA A 483 45.91 -1.54 65.80
CA ALA A 483 45.36 -2.49 64.84
C ALA A 483 43.87 -2.77 65.07
N ASP A 484 43.42 -2.89 66.32
CA ASP A 484 42.01 -3.07 66.65
C ASP A 484 41.20 -1.81 66.25
N GLY A 485 41.77 -0.61 66.43
CA GLY A 485 41.18 0.65 65.96
C GLY A 485 41.07 0.75 64.44
N LEU A 486 42.07 0.29 63.70
CA LEU A 486 42.04 0.21 62.23
C LEU A 486 41.01 -0.83 61.75
N LEU A 487 40.99 -2.03 62.35
CA LEU A 487 40.03 -3.08 61.99
C LEU A 487 38.57 -2.68 62.26
N ALA A 488 38.31 -1.77 63.21
CA ALA A 488 36.98 -1.22 63.42
C ALA A 488 36.45 -0.39 62.23
N LYS A 489 37.34 0.10 61.35
CA LYS A 489 36.99 0.83 60.11
C LYS A 489 36.70 -0.11 58.93
N LEU A 490 37.03 -1.40 59.04
CA LEU A 490 36.90 -2.39 57.96
C LEU A 490 35.46 -2.84 57.62
N PRO A 491 34.50 -2.98 58.58
CA PRO A 491 33.13 -3.42 58.29
C PRO A 491 32.39 -2.64 57.19
N PRO A 492 32.38 -1.28 57.16
CA PRO A 492 31.66 -0.55 56.11
C PRO A 492 32.23 -0.80 54.70
N LEU A 493 33.55 -0.95 54.57
CA LEU A 493 34.21 -1.27 53.29
C LEU A 493 33.88 -2.69 52.83
N LEU A 494 33.78 -3.64 53.76
CA LEU A 494 33.38 -5.02 53.46
C LEU A 494 31.92 -5.11 53.03
N GLU A 495 31.01 -4.36 53.66
CA GLU A 495 29.60 -4.31 53.28
C GLU A 495 29.42 -3.72 51.87
N GLU A 496 30.16 -2.68 51.51
CA GLU A 496 30.15 -2.13 50.15
C GLU A 496 30.66 -3.16 49.12
N ARG A 497 31.80 -3.81 49.39
CA ARG A 497 32.36 -4.84 48.50
C ARG A 497 31.44 -6.05 48.37
N ARG A 498 30.77 -6.47 49.45
CA ARG A 498 29.74 -7.53 49.45
C ARG A 498 28.53 -7.13 48.63
N ALA A 499 28.03 -5.91 48.78
CA ALA A 499 26.89 -5.42 48.00
C ALA A 499 27.20 -5.38 46.49
N GLN A 500 28.43 -4.99 46.11
CA GLN A 500 28.88 -5.01 44.72
C GLN A 500 28.96 -6.45 44.16
N LEU A 501 29.56 -7.39 44.91
CA LEU A 501 29.62 -8.80 44.52
C LEU A 501 28.22 -9.43 44.43
N ALA A 502 27.32 -9.12 45.36
CA ALA A 502 25.93 -9.61 45.35
C ALA A 502 25.16 -9.12 44.11
N ARG A 503 25.32 -7.85 43.71
CA ARG A 503 24.73 -7.32 42.48
C ARG A 503 25.27 -8.03 41.23
N ARG A 504 26.59 -8.25 41.17
CA ARG A 504 27.24 -8.95 40.05
C ARG A 504 26.81 -10.42 39.96
N LYS A 505 26.79 -11.12 41.10
CA LYS A 505 26.28 -12.50 41.23
C LYS A 505 24.82 -12.61 40.77
N ALA A 506 23.97 -11.67 41.18
CA ALA A 506 22.57 -11.65 40.76
C ALA A 506 22.40 -11.39 39.25
N ALA A 507 23.25 -10.55 38.64
CA ALA A 507 23.25 -10.32 37.20
C ALA A 507 23.69 -11.57 36.43
N CYS A 508 24.84 -12.15 36.77
CA CYS A 508 25.32 -13.40 36.15
C CYS A 508 24.33 -14.56 36.35
N ALA A 509 23.66 -14.64 37.51
CA ALA A 509 22.68 -15.69 37.76
C ALA A 509 21.44 -15.56 36.86
N ARG A 510 20.96 -14.33 36.58
CA ARG A 510 19.88 -14.09 35.62
C ARG A 510 20.30 -14.48 34.21
N GLN A 511 21.49 -14.07 33.78
CA GLN A 511 22.04 -14.42 32.46
C GLN A 511 22.23 -15.94 32.29
N ALA A 512 22.75 -16.63 33.32
CA ALA A 512 22.90 -18.08 33.32
C ALA A 512 21.54 -18.81 33.28
N HIS A 513 20.52 -18.28 33.97
CA HIS A 513 19.16 -18.80 33.89
C HIS A 513 18.58 -18.63 32.48
N ALA A 514 18.76 -17.45 31.87
CA ALA A 514 18.32 -17.19 30.50
C ALA A 514 19.01 -18.13 29.49
N ALA A 515 20.33 -18.34 29.61
CA ALA A 515 21.07 -19.32 28.83
C ALA A 515 20.51 -20.75 28.97
N ALA A 516 20.24 -21.18 30.20
CA ALA A 516 19.71 -22.51 30.48
C ALA A 516 18.29 -22.70 29.92
N ALA A 517 17.44 -21.67 30.02
CA ALA A 517 16.09 -21.65 29.44
C ALA A 517 16.14 -21.70 27.90
N LEU A 518 17.02 -20.92 27.28
CA LEU A 518 17.21 -20.93 25.82
C LEU A 518 17.74 -22.27 25.31
N ALA A 519 18.66 -22.89 26.05
CA ALA A 519 19.13 -24.24 25.76
C ALA A 519 18.01 -25.29 25.94
N ALA A 520 17.12 -25.12 26.93
CA ALA A 520 15.98 -25.99 27.13
C ALA A 520 14.95 -25.87 25.99
N LEU A 521 14.61 -24.65 25.55
CA LEU A 521 13.74 -24.41 24.40
C LEU A 521 14.33 -25.02 23.12
N THR A 522 15.64 -24.87 22.92
CA THR A 522 16.34 -25.44 21.76
C THR A 522 16.31 -26.97 21.81
N ARG A 523 16.61 -27.58 22.95
CA ARG A 523 16.48 -29.04 23.12
C ARG A 523 15.06 -29.54 22.93
N ALA A 524 14.05 -28.80 23.38
CA ALA A 524 12.65 -29.17 23.20
C ALA A 524 12.22 -29.10 21.72
N TYR A 525 12.67 -28.06 20.99
CA TYR A 525 12.50 -27.95 19.55
C TYR A 525 13.19 -29.11 18.82
N GLU A 526 14.47 -29.36 19.12
CA GLU A 526 15.26 -30.43 18.51
C GLU A 526 14.67 -31.82 18.80
N ALA A 527 14.19 -32.07 20.02
CA ALA A 527 13.52 -33.33 20.37
C ALA A 527 12.24 -33.52 19.55
N ARG A 528 11.39 -32.49 19.45
CA ARG A 528 10.17 -32.53 18.63
C ARG A 528 10.47 -32.69 17.13
N ALA A 529 11.49 -31.98 16.64
CA ALA A 529 11.94 -32.11 15.26
C ALA A 529 12.50 -33.51 14.97
N ALA A 530 13.25 -34.11 15.90
CA ALA A 530 13.75 -35.47 15.79
C ALA A 530 12.64 -36.52 15.86
N GLU A 531 11.65 -36.34 16.75
CA GLU A 531 10.45 -37.18 16.81
C GLU A 531 9.67 -37.15 15.50
N LEU A 532 9.40 -35.96 14.97
CA LEU A 532 8.71 -35.78 13.70
C LEU A 532 9.53 -36.38 12.55
N ALA A 533 10.83 -36.09 12.47
CA ALA A 533 11.73 -36.65 11.46
C ALA A 533 11.82 -38.18 11.49
N ALA A 534 11.72 -38.80 12.67
CA ALA A 534 11.68 -40.26 12.81
C ALA A 534 10.37 -40.88 12.30
N LEU A 535 9.28 -40.11 12.29
CA LEU A 535 7.98 -40.53 11.76
C LEU A 535 7.86 -40.25 10.25
N LEU A 536 8.61 -39.27 9.73
CA LEU A 536 8.57 -38.87 8.33
C LEU A 536 9.09 -39.98 7.39
N PRO A 537 8.35 -40.29 6.32
CA PRO A 537 8.81 -41.20 5.27
C PRO A 537 9.91 -40.54 4.41
N PRO A 538 10.72 -41.33 3.67
CA PRO A 538 11.75 -40.78 2.81
C PRO A 538 11.16 -39.92 1.68
N ARG A 539 11.83 -38.80 1.37
CA ARG A 539 11.44 -37.86 0.31
C ARG A 539 11.43 -38.54 -1.05
N HIS A 540 10.30 -38.49 -1.73
CA HIS A 540 10.20 -38.92 -3.13
C HIS A 540 10.41 -37.71 -4.05
N ALA A 541 11.49 -37.72 -4.82
CA ALA A 541 11.74 -36.69 -5.83
C ALA A 541 10.92 -36.96 -7.10
N LEU A 542 10.45 -35.90 -7.74
CA LEU A 542 9.81 -36.01 -9.05
C LEU A 542 10.84 -36.52 -10.06
N THR A 543 10.66 -37.75 -10.54
CA THR A 543 11.60 -38.36 -11.48
C THR A 543 11.49 -37.66 -12.84
N PRO A 544 12.59 -37.28 -13.50
CA PRO A 544 12.53 -36.70 -14.84
C PRO A 544 11.72 -37.59 -15.80
N GLY A 545 10.71 -37.02 -16.47
CA GLY A 545 9.80 -37.74 -17.37
C GLY A 545 8.53 -38.31 -16.73
N LEU A 546 8.34 -38.17 -15.41
CA LEU A 546 7.12 -38.62 -14.71
C LEU A 546 5.88 -37.79 -15.09
N LEU A 547 6.04 -36.50 -15.33
CA LEU A 547 4.98 -35.62 -15.82
C LEU A 547 5.03 -35.56 -17.37
N PRO A 548 3.91 -35.74 -18.09
CA PRO A 548 3.88 -35.57 -19.54
C PRO A 548 4.28 -34.15 -19.95
N GLU A 549 5.22 -34.02 -20.88
CA GLU A 549 5.50 -32.72 -21.51
C GLU A 549 4.38 -32.33 -22.45
N VAL A 550 3.88 -31.12 -22.31
CA VAL A 550 2.80 -30.59 -23.15
C VAL A 550 3.30 -29.37 -23.90
N SER A 551 3.25 -29.44 -25.23
CA SER A 551 3.53 -28.29 -26.10
C SER A 551 2.34 -27.34 -26.10
N ALA A 552 2.61 -26.05 -25.90
CA ALA A 552 1.58 -25.00 -25.92
C ALA A 552 0.77 -24.95 -27.22
N LEU A 553 1.38 -25.27 -28.36
CA LEU A 553 0.73 -25.26 -29.67
C LEU A 553 0.56 -26.68 -30.23
N PRO A 554 -0.62 -27.02 -30.80
CA PRO A 554 -0.83 -28.25 -31.55
C PRO A 554 0.14 -28.38 -32.75
N ARG A 555 0.51 -29.60 -33.12
CA ARG A 555 1.47 -29.90 -34.21
C ARG A 555 1.03 -29.34 -35.58
N ALA A 556 -0.28 -29.17 -35.79
CA ALA A 556 -0.86 -28.57 -37.00
C ALA A 556 -0.60 -27.05 -37.10
N ALA A 557 -0.65 -26.32 -36.00
CA ALA A 557 -0.42 -24.87 -35.95
C ALA A 557 1.04 -24.49 -36.31
N ARG A 558 2.00 -25.38 -36.02
CA ARG A 558 3.43 -25.20 -36.37
C ARG A 558 3.71 -25.21 -37.88
N SER A 559 2.78 -25.71 -38.70
CA SER A 559 2.95 -25.83 -40.16
C SER A 559 2.28 -24.72 -40.98
N GLY A 560 1.43 -23.89 -40.35
CA GLY A 560 0.70 -22.81 -41.01
C GLY A 560 1.27 -21.40 -40.81
N ALA A 561 2.25 -21.23 -39.90
CA ALA A 561 2.81 -19.93 -39.50
C ALA A 561 3.92 -19.43 -40.46
N ALA A 562 3.63 -19.38 -41.76
CA ALA A 562 4.39 -18.50 -42.66
C ALA A 562 3.77 -17.09 -42.55
N PRO A 563 4.58 -16.01 -42.46
CA PRO A 563 4.05 -14.67 -42.41
C PRO A 563 3.32 -14.39 -43.73
N GLN A 564 1.98 -14.33 -43.69
CA GLN A 564 1.24 -13.75 -44.79
C GLN A 564 1.62 -12.27 -44.83
N GLU A 565 2.25 -11.84 -45.92
CA GLU A 565 2.46 -10.43 -46.20
C GLU A 565 1.12 -9.70 -46.10
N ARG A 566 1.11 -8.61 -45.33
CA ARG A 566 -0.03 -7.70 -45.23
C ARG A 566 -0.55 -7.42 -46.65
N PRO A 567 -1.81 -7.74 -46.99
CA PRO A 567 -2.40 -7.20 -48.19
C PRO A 567 -2.33 -5.68 -48.05
N PRO A 568 -1.85 -4.93 -49.05
CA PRO A 568 -2.01 -3.49 -49.02
C PRO A 568 -3.50 -3.23 -48.88
N LEU A 569 -3.89 -2.51 -47.82
CA LEU A 569 -5.22 -1.93 -47.69
C LEU A 569 -5.49 -1.21 -49.01
N ARG A 570 -6.36 -1.79 -49.83
CA ARG A 570 -6.95 -1.02 -50.92
C ARG A 570 -7.69 0.10 -50.21
N LEU A 571 -7.21 1.33 -50.42
CA LEU A 571 -8.06 2.52 -50.35
C LEU A 571 -9.31 2.17 -51.15
N ALA A 572 -10.38 1.81 -50.45
CA ALA A 572 -11.67 1.67 -51.09
C ALA A 572 -11.98 3.06 -51.62
N ASP A 573 -11.99 3.20 -52.94
CA ASP A 573 -12.69 4.31 -53.58
C ASP A 573 -14.04 4.44 -52.87
N ALA A 574 -14.39 5.67 -52.47
CA ALA A 574 -15.61 6.02 -51.78
C ALA A 574 -16.85 5.49 -52.55
N GLY A 575 -17.18 4.23 -52.30
CA GLY A 575 -18.29 3.50 -52.89
C GLY A 575 -19.45 3.42 -51.89
N PRO A 576 -20.70 3.42 -52.35
CA PRO A 576 -21.88 3.81 -51.58
C PRO A 576 -22.40 2.72 -50.61
N ALA A 577 -21.53 1.98 -49.92
CA ALA A 577 -21.91 0.87 -49.06
C ALA A 577 -22.44 1.28 -47.67
N ALA A 578 -22.24 2.54 -47.25
CA ALA A 578 -22.68 3.04 -45.94
C ALA A 578 -24.03 3.81 -45.95
N GLN A 579 -24.75 3.86 -47.07
CA GLN A 579 -26.01 4.63 -47.17
C GLN A 579 -27.25 3.91 -46.59
N GLY A 580 -27.11 2.71 -46.02
CA GLY A 580 -28.24 1.86 -45.65
C GLY A 580 -28.71 1.92 -44.18
N ALA A 581 -27.99 2.56 -43.26
CA ALA A 581 -28.28 2.47 -41.81
C ALA A 581 -28.81 3.75 -41.15
N ALA A 582 -28.81 4.89 -41.85
CA ALA A 582 -29.27 6.18 -41.32
C ALA A 582 -30.73 6.45 -41.73
N ALA A 583 -31.69 5.84 -41.03
CA ALA A 583 -33.12 6.21 -41.13
C ALA A 583 -33.57 7.16 -40.00
N GLY A 584 -32.64 7.70 -39.22
CA GLY A 584 -32.88 8.70 -38.16
C GLY A 584 -32.22 10.06 -38.49
N PRO A 585 -32.60 11.14 -37.78
CA PRO A 585 -32.00 12.45 -37.99
C PRO A 585 -30.51 12.40 -37.69
N THR A 586 -29.69 12.64 -38.72
CA THR A 586 -28.23 12.63 -38.62
C THR A 586 -27.72 13.83 -37.80
N PRO A 587 -26.61 13.73 -37.04
CA PRO A 587 -26.05 14.87 -36.33
C PRO A 587 -25.66 16.03 -37.25
N ALA A 588 -25.36 15.74 -38.53
CA ALA A 588 -25.17 16.74 -39.57
C ALA A 588 -26.38 17.69 -39.75
N LEU A 589 -27.60 17.19 -39.54
CA LEU A 589 -28.85 17.97 -39.57
C LEU A 589 -28.95 18.90 -38.35
N GLY A 590 -28.64 18.39 -37.15
CA GLY A 590 -28.54 19.20 -35.94
C GLY A 590 -27.49 20.30 -36.06
N ARG A 591 -26.30 19.97 -36.59
CA ARG A 591 -25.22 20.94 -36.84
C ARG A 591 -25.59 21.98 -37.89
N ARG A 592 -26.26 21.58 -38.96
CA ARG A 592 -26.78 22.52 -39.96
C ARG A 592 -27.77 23.50 -39.32
N ARG A 593 -28.69 23.01 -38.48
CA ARG A 593 -29.61 23.87 -37.71
C ARG A 593 -28.87 24.82 -36.78
N LEU A 594 -27.82 24.36 -36.08
CA LEU A 594 -26.97 25.21 -35.24
C LEU A 594 -26.22 26.27 -36.06
N GLY A 595 -25.71 25.92 -37.24
CA GLY A 595 -25.06 26.86 -38.15
C GLY A 595 -26.03 27.89 -38.76
N GLU A 596 -27.24 27.47 -39.14
CA GLU A 596 -28.31 28.36 -39.59
C GLU A 596 -28.78 29.29 -38.45
N ALA A 597 -28.92 28.75 -37.24
CA ALA A 597 -29.20 29.53 -36.03
C ALA A 597 -28.08 30.53 -35.71
N ALA A 598 -26.81 30.13 -35.84
CA ALA A 598 -25.66 31.01 -35.67
C ALA A 598 -25.70 32.18 -36.66
N GLN A 599 -26.03 31.91 -37.93
CA GLN A 599 -26.20 32.97 -38.94
C GLN A 599 -27.35 33.92 -38.61
N LEU A 600 -28.49 33.39 -38.13
CA LEU A 600 -29.60 34.23 -37.68
C LEU A 600 -29.23 35.10 -36.47
N LEU A 601 -28.51 34.56 -35.49
CA LEU A 601 -28.02 35.35 -34.36
C LEU A 601 -26.99 36.39 -34.79
N ALA A 602 -26.07 36.06 -35.70
CA ALA A 602 -25.11 36.99 -36.27
C ALA A 602 -25.80 38.10 -37.07
N GLY A 603 -26.86 37.76 -37.82
CA GLY A 603 -27.72 38.73 -38.51
C GLY A 603 -28.42 39.67 -37.55
N ALA A 604 -29.02 39.14 -36.48
CA ALA A 604 -29.61 39.92 -35.41
C ALA A 604 -28.58 40.82 -34.71
N ALA A 605 -27.38 40.31 -34.41
CA ALA A 605 -26.28 41.11 -33.85
C ALA A 605 -25.85 42.25 -34.77
N SER A 606 -25.76 41.99 -36.09
CA SER A 606 -25.43 43.02 -37.09
C SER A 606 -26.49 44.13 -37.14
N LEU A 607 -27.77 43.81 -36.98
CA LEU A 607 -28.85 44.81 -36.92
C LEU A 607 -28.71 45.74 -35.70
N LEU A 608 -28.20 45.20 -34.58
CA LEU A 608 -28.01 45.92 -33.33
C LEU A 608 -26.72 46.74 -33.31
N SER A 609 -25.71 46.35 -34.08
CA SER A 609 -24.39 47.01 -34.08
C SER A 609 -24.41 48.50 -34.43
N GLY A 610 -25.47 48.97 -35.12
CA GLY A 610 -25.68 50.39 -35.45
C GLY A 610 -26.46 51.18 -34.40
N GLU A 611 -26.84 50.56 -33.29
CA GLU A 611 -27.62 51.18 -32.20
C GLU A 611 -26.81 51.16 -30.89
N PRO A 612 -26.25 52.30 -30.46
CA PRO A 612 -25.43 52.37 -29.23
C PRO A 612 -26.15 51.87 -27.97
N ALA A 613 -27.47 52.05 -27.92
CA ALA A 613 -28.35 51.57 -26.83
C ALA A 613 -28.51 50.04 -26.76
N MET A 614 -27.94 49.29 -27.70
CA MET A 614 -28.03 47.82 -27.79
C MET A 614 -26.65 47.16 -27.96
N GLY A 615 -25.57 47.84 -27.60
CA GLY A 615 -24.20 47.35 -27.80
C GLY A 615 -23.91 46.00 -27.12
N SER A 616 -24.37 45.82 -25.89
CA SER A 616 -24.17 44.63 -25.05
C SER A 616 -24.97 43.46 -25.60
N ALA A 617 -26.21 43.73 -26.04
CA ALA A 617 -27.05 42.77 -26.75
C ALA A 617 -26.37 42.30 -28.05
N ALA A 618 -25.79 43.22 -28.85
CA ALA A 618 -25.07 42.86 -30.08
C ALA A 618 -23.85 41.96 -29.81
N ARG A 619 -23.02 42.29 -28.79
CA ARG A 619 -21.86 41.49 -28.39
C ARG A 619 -22.28 40.11 -27.86
N SER A 620 -23.31 40.06 -27.02
CA SER A 620 -23.88 38.82 -26.47
C SER A 620 -24.37 37.89 -27.58
N LEU A 621 -25.14 38.41 -28.55
CA LEU A 621 -25.58 37.61 -29.70
C LEU A 621 -24.43 37.18 -30.62
N THR A 622 -23.38 38.01 -30.76
CA THR A 622 -22.18 37.68 -31.55
C THR A 622 -21.39 36.53 -30.92
N ALA A 623 -21.14 36.60 -29.61
CA ALA A 623 -20.46 35.54 -28.86
C ALA A 623 -21.23 34.22 -29.00
N ARG A 624 -22.55 34.27 -28.77
CA ARG A 624 -23.40 33.10 -28.88
C ARG A 624 -23.50 32.54 -30.30
N ALA A 625 -23.47 33.39 -31.32
CA ALA A 625 -23.38 32.95 -32.71
C ALA A 625 -22.06 32.22 -32.99
N ALA A 626 -20.95 32.68 -32.43
CA ALA A 626 -19.65 32.03 -32.57
C ALA A 626 -19.64 30.63 -31.92
N ASP A 627 -20.25 30.49 -30.73
CA ASP A 627 -20.34 29.19 -30.04
C ASP A 627 -21.18 28.18 -30.82
N LEU A 628 -22.35 28.61 -31.33
CA LEU A 628 -23.22 27.77 -32.16
C LEU A 628 -22.55 27.37 -33.49
N ALA A 629 -21.74 28.26 -34.08
CA ALA A 629 -21.02 28.00 -35.32
C ALA A 629 -19.82 27.05 -35.12
N GLY A 630 -19.16 27.14 -33.97
CA GLY A 630 -17.96 26.35 -33.63
C GLY A 630 -18.24 24.96 -33.08
N GLY A 631 -19.46 24.70 -32.58
CA GLY A 631 -19.83 23.53 -31.79
C GLY A 631 -19.29 22.20 -32.30
N ARG A 632 -18.30 21.65 -31.57
CA ARG A 632 -17.84 20.26 -31.69
C ARG A 632 -18.51 19.47 -30.58
N PHE A 633 -19.02 18.29 -30.90
CA PHE A 633 -19.61 17.41 -29.89
C PHE A 633 -18.56 16.45 -29.37
N THR A 634 -18.17 16.58 -28.10
CA THR A 634 -17.11 15.75 -27.50
C THR A 634 -17.70 14.50 -26.86
N LEU A 635 -17.39 13.33 -27.43
CA LEU A 635 -17.72 12.02 -26.89
C LEU A 635 -16.49 11.40 -26.24
N ALA A 636 -16.50 11.25 -24.91
CA ALA A 636 -15.38 10.69 -24.17
C ALA A 636 -15.62 9.23 -23.77
N LEU A 637 -14.63 8.36 -24.03
CA LEU A 637 -14.65 6.94 -23.68
C LEU A 637 -13.91 6.71 -22.36
N PHE A 638 -14.55 6.03 -21.42
CA PHE A 638 -13.98 5.66 -20.12
C PHE A 638 -14.19 4.18 -19.82
N GLY A 639 -13.40 3.62 -18.91
CA GLY A 639 -13.47 2.22 -18.50
C GLY A 639 -12.12 1.64 -18.09
N ALA A 640 -12.14 0.54 -17.34
CA ALA A 640 -10.93 -0.17 -16.93
C ALA A 640 -10.02 -0.58 -18.10
N PHE A 641 -8.79 -0.95 -17.78
CA PHE A 641 -7.89 -1.53 -18.77
C PHE A 641 -8.49 -2.84 -19.36
N SER A 642 -8.30 -3.09 -20.66
CA SER A 642 -8.90 -4.23 -21.37
C SER A 642 -10.45 -4.28 -21.38
N ALA A 643 -11.15 -3.19 -21.03
CA ALA A 643 -12.60 -3.13 -21.15
C ALA A 643 -13.11 -3.10 -22.62
N GLY A 644 -12.19 -2.98 -23.59
CA GLY A 644 -12.51 -2.90 -25.02
C GLY A 644 -12.87 -1.50 -25.51
N LYS A 645 -12.34 -0.44 -24.88
CA LYS A 645 -12.55 0.97 -25.29
C LYS A 645 -12.11 1.25 -26.73
N SER A 646 -10.87 0.89 -27.09
CA SER A 646 -10.34 1.12 -28.44
C SER A 646 -11.04 0.25 -29.48
N SER A 647 -11.44 -0.98 -29.13
CA SER A 647 -12.27 -1.83 -30.01
C SER A 647 -13.66 -1.21 -30.24
N PHE A 648 -14.28 -0.65 -29.20
CA PHE A 648 -15.54 0.08 -29.29
C PHE A 648 -15.41 1.35 -30.13
N ALA A 649 -14.32 2.09 -29.95
CA ALA A 649 -13.98 3.26 -30.75
C ALA A 649 -13.85 2.91 -32.24
N ASN A 650 -13.10 1.83 -32.57
CA ASN A 650 -12.97 1.34 -33.94
C ASN A 650 -14.32 0.91 -34.53
N ALA A 651 -15.14 0.19 -33.77
CA ALA A 651 -16.49 -0.18 -34.19
C ALA A 651 -17.37 1.05 -34.47
N LEU A 652 -17.22 2.12 -33.68
CA LEU A 652 -17.94 3.39 -33.88
C LEU A 652 -17.44 4.15 -35.11
N LEU A 653 -16.12 4.18 -35.34
CA LEU A 653 -15.50 4.77 -36.53
C LEU A 653 -15.84 3.96 -37.81
N GLY A 654 -16.09 2.66 -37.65
CA GLY A 654 -16.37 1.70 -38.72
C GLY A 654 -15.13 1.04 -39.32
N GLU A 655 -13.94 1.38 -38.80
CA GLU A 655 -12.64 0.98 -39.34
C GLU A 655 -11.63 0.78 -38.19
N GLU A 656 -10.56 0.00 -38.43
CA GLU A 656 -9.48 -0.22 -37.46
C GLU A 656 -8.51 0.96 -37.42
N VAL A 657 -8.86 2.01 -36.67
CA VAL A 657 -8.07 3.25 -36.58
C VAL A 657 -7.12 3.22 -35.39
N LEU A 658 -7.64 2.97 -34.20
CA LEU A 658 -6.86 2.87 -32.96
C LEU A 658 -6.26 1.46 -32.83
N PRO A 659 -5.01 1.32 -32.35
CA PRO A 659 -4.47 0.01 -32.03
C PRO A 659 -5.26 -0.62 -30.88
N VAL A 660 -5.59 -1.90 -31.02
CA VAL A 660 -6.15 -2.73 -29.96
C VAL A 660 -5.00 -3.55 -29.40
N SER A 661 -4.74 -3.43 -28.10
CA SER A 661 -3.69 -4.19 -27.42
C SER A 661 -4.22 -4.75 -26.10
N PRO A 662 -3.93 -6.01 -25.77
CA PRO A 662 -4.21 -6.59 -24.45
C PRO A 662 -3.20 -6.11 -23.38
N HIS A 663 -2.22 -5.27 -23.74
CA HIS A 663 -1.25 -4.67 -22.81
C HIS A 663 -1.55 -3.20 -22.50
N PRO A 664 -1.13 -2.67 -21.33
CA PRO A 664 -1.26 -1.25 -21.01
C PRO A 664 -0.59 -0.43 -22.12
N ALA A 665 -1.40 0.23 -22.96
CA ALA A 665 -0.94 0.87 -24.20
C ALA A 665 -1.68 2.19 -24.45
N THR A 666 -2.03 2.92 -23.39
CA THR A 666 -2.71 4.21 -23.54
C THR A 666 -2.29 5.13 -22.41
N ALA A 667 -1.01 5.49 -22.39
CA ALA A 667 -0.47 6.50 -21.47
C ALA A 667 -0.81 7.95 -21.92
N ALA A 668 -1.34 8.16 -23.13
CA ALA A 668 -1.65 9.47 -23.67
C ALA A 668 -3.14 9.58 -24.06
N VAL A 669 -3.71 10.78 -23.93
CA VAL A 669 -5.08 11.06 -24.41
C VAL A 669 -5.06 11.14 -25.93
N ASN A 670 -5.97 10.41 -26.57
CA ASN A 670 -6.13 10.40 -28.02
C ASN A 670 -7.46 11.05 -28.41
N ARG A 671 -7.41 12.14 -29.18
CA ARG A 671 -8.59 12.79 -29.77
C ARG A 671 -8.66 12.45 -31.25
N ILE A 672 -9.84 12.08 -31.72
CA ILE A 672 -10.12 11.79 -33.13
C ILE A 672 -11.12 12.83 -33.64
N LEU A 673 -10.70 13.60 -34.63
CA LEU A 673 -11.44 14.74 -35.14
C LEU A 673 -11.44 14.77 -36.68
N ALA A 674 -12.40 15.50 -37.25
CA ALA A 674 -12.47 15.68 -38.69
C ALA A 674 -11.26 16.49 -39.19
N PRO A 675 -10.69 16.16 -40.38
CA PRO A 675 -9.68 16.97 -41.02
C PRO A 675 -10.17 18.42 -41.22
N ALA A 676 -9.36 19.39 -40.82
CA ALA A 676 -9.66 20.81 -40.94
C ALA A 676 -8.38 21.63 -41.14
N GLY A 677 -8.47 22.72 -41.92
CA GLY A 677 -7.33 23.60 -42.17
C GLY A 677 -6.16 22.87 -42.86
N PRO A 678 -4.93 22.89 -42.29
CA PRO A 678 -3.75 22.26 -42.89
C PRO A 678 -3.69 20.73 -42.68
N PHE A 679 -4.56 20.16 -41.84
CA PHE A 679 -4.51 18.76 -41.46
C PHE A 679 -5.35 17.90 -42.41
N ARG A 680 -4.76 16.82 -42.93
CA ARG A 680 -5.37 15.90 -43.90
C ARG A 680 -5.85 14.61 -43.24
N HIS A 681 -6.70 13.85 -43.94
CA HIS A 681 -7.11 12.52 -43.48
C HIS A 681 -5.88 11.64 -43.19
N ALA A 682 -5.96 10.85 -42.11
CA ALA A 682 -4.94 9.92 -41.63
C ALA A 682 -3.61 10.57 -41.21
N THR A 683 -3.66 11.79 -40.68
CA THR A 683 -2.51 12.45 -40.04
C THR A 683 -2.79 12.73 -38.57
N ALA A 684 -1.76 12.67 -37.73
CA ALA A 684 -1.87 12.92 -36.30
C ALA A 684 -0.92 14.04 -35.87
N GLU A 685 -1.41 15.01 -35.10
CA GLU A 685 -0.58 15.96 -34.39
C GLU A 685 -0.25 15.41 -33.00
N VAL A 686 1.02 15.14 -32.76
CA VAL A 686 1.55 14.55 -31.53
C VAL A 686 2.19 15.64 -30.71
N THR A 687 1.71 15.83 -29.50
CA THR A 687 2.32 16.75 -28.54
C THR A 687 3.17 15.96 -27.55
N MET A 688 4.48 16.21 -27.56
CA MET A 688 5.43 15.57 -26.65
C MET A 688 5.39 16.25 -25.28
N LYS A 689 5.58 15.47 -24.21
CA LYS A 689 5.81 16.01 -22.87
C LYS A 689 7.06 16.89 -22.86
N ASN A 690 7.08 17.90 -22.00
CA ASN A 690 8.29 18.67 -21.74
C ASN A 690 9.25 17.91 -20.81
N HIS A 691 10.47 18.43 -20.64
CA HIS A 691 11.48 17.76 -19.83
C HIS A 691 11.07 17.61 -18.36
N GLU A 692 10.43 18.63 -17.78
CA GLU A 692 10.02 18.63 -16.38
C GLU A 692 8.91 17.60 -16.10
N GLU A 693 7.92 17.50 -16.99
CA GLU A 693 6.83 16.53 -16.92
C GLU A 693 7.37 15.08 -16.90
N VAL A 694 8.29 14.74 -17.80
CA VAL A 694 8.90 13.40 -17.84
C VAL A 694 9.77 13.15 -16.60
N TRP A 695 10.47 14.17 -16.12
CA TRP A 695 11.34 14.04 -14.95
C TRP A 695 10.57 13.85 -13.65
N ASP A 696 9.40 14.47 -13.54
CA ASP A 696 8.46 14.21 -12.47
C ASP A 696 7.98 12.76 -12.48
N ASP A 697 7.60 12.22 -13.65
CA ASP A 697 7.14 10.83 -13.78
C ASP A 697 8.23 9.82 -13.36
N ILE A 698 9.49 10.09 -13.74
CA ILE A 698 10.65 9.30 -13.34
C ILE A 698 10.89 9.42 -11.83
N ARG A 699 10.91 10.63 -11.26
CA ARG A 699 11.09 10.86 -9.82
C ARG A 699 10.01 10.17 -9.00
N HIS A 700 8.76 10.25 -9.45
CA HIS A 700 7.64 9.56 -8.82
C HIS A 700 7.88 8.04 -8.77
N SER A 701 8.21 7.43 -9.91
CA SER A 701 8.45 5.98 -9.98
C SER A 701 9.70 5.54 -9.20
N PHE A 702 10.76 6.35 -9.18
CA PHE A 702 11.95 6.13 -8.34
C PHE A 702 11.62 6.17 -6.84
N GLY A 703 10.79 7.12 -6.41
CA GLY A 703 10.30 7.22 -5.04
C GLY A 703 9.48 6.00 -4.62
N VAL A 704 8.64 5.47 -5.52
CA VAL A 704 7.87 4.24 -5.29
C VAL A 704 8.77 3.02 -5.11
N LEU A 705 9.82 2.90 -5.93
CA LEU A 705 10.78 1.79 -5.92
C LEU A 705 11.92 1.96 -4.90
N GLN A 706 11.97 3.09 -4.20
CA GLN A 706 13.01 3.42 -3.22
C GLN A 706 14.44 3.45 -3.79
N LEU A 707 14.57 3.85 -5.05
CA LEU A 707 15.86 3.93 -5.75
C LEU A 707 16.65 5.22 -5.41
N GLY A 708 16.10 6.09 -4.55
CA GLY A 708 16.64 7.42 -4.28
C GLY A 708 16.28 8.45 -5.36
N GLU A 709 16.96 9.59 -5.37
CA GLU A 709 16.75 10.63 -6.39
C GLU A 709 17.40 10.22 -7.73
N PRO A 710 16.65 10.20 -8.85
CA PRO A 710 17.18 9.86 -10.17
C PRO A 710 18.19 10.89 -10.67
N SER A 711 19.36 10.42 -11.09
CA SER A 711 20.38 11.24 -11.76
C SER A 711 20.18 11.26 -13.28
N PRO A 712 20.15 12.42 -13.95
CA PRO A 712 19.95 12.53 -15.41
C PRO A 712 20.88 11.69 -16.28
N GLY A 713 22.09 11.39 -15.80
CA GLY A 713 23.08 10.59 -16.54
C GLY A 713 23.17 9.12 -16.15
N ALA A 714 22.48 8.66 -15.11
CA ALA A 714 22.66 7.31 -14.55
C ALA A 714 21.35 6.60 -14.16
N TRP A 715 20.20 7.27 -14.26
CA TRP A 715 18.91 6.68 -13.88
C TRP A 715 18.57 5.44 -14.71
N ALA A 716 18.89 5.43 -16.01
CA ALA A 716 18.64 4.29 -16.89
C ALA A 716 19.47 3.05 -16.49
N ASP A 717 20.71 3.26 -16.06
CA ASP A 717 21.58 2.20 -15.56
C ASP A 717 21.03 1.63 -14.24
N ALA A 718 20.62 2.50 -13.31
CA ALA A 718 19.96 2.08 -12.06
C ALA A 718 18.68 1.26 -12.30
N VAL A 719 17.93 1.58 -13.36
CA VAL A 719 16.73 0.82 -13.77
C VAL A 719 17.09 -0.55 -14.34
N SER A 720 18.25 -0.67 -15.01
CA SER A 720 18.72 -1.96 -15.55
C SER A 720 19.14 -2.95 -14.44
N GLU A 721 19.55 -2.43 -13.28
CA GLU A 721 19.93 -3.21 -12.08
C GLU A 721 18.73 -3.59 -11.19
N LEU A 722 17.50 -3.13 -11.51
CA LEU A 722 16.30 -3.45 -10.73
C LEU A 722 16.07 -4.97 -10.66
N PRO A 723 15.99 -5.56 -9.45
CA PRO A 723 15.80 -7.00 -9.31
C PRO A 723 14.48 -7.45 -9.94
N ALA A 724 14.51 -8.60 -10.63
CA ALA A 724 13.31 -9.20 -11.22
C ALA A 724 12.35 -9.79 -10.17
N ARG A 725 12.79 -9.97 -8.93
CA ARG A 725 12.07 -10.65 -7.83
C ARG A 725 12.10 -9.82 -6.54
N GLY A 726 11.09 -10.00 -5.69
CA GLY A 726 11.01 -9.39 -4.36
C GLY A 726 10.42 -7.96 -4.32
N LEU A 727 9.99 -7.42 -5.46
CA LEU A 727 9.25 -6.15 -5.49
C LEU A 727 7.81 -6.36 -5.02
N HIS A 728 7.28 -5.39 -4.27
CA HIS A 728 5.85 -5.36 -3.95
C HIS A 728 5.05 -5.32 -5.26
N PRO A 729 3.97 -6.09 -5.38
CA PRO A 729 3.25 -6.17 -6.65
C PRO A 729 2.74 -4.83 -7.20
N SER A 730 2.30 -3.91 -6.33
CA SER A 730 1.95 -2.53 -6.75
C SER A 730 3.13 -1.67 -7.24
N ALA A 731 4.38 -2.09 -7.02
CA ALA A 731 5.58 -1.41 -7.50
C ALA A 731 6.05 -1.93 -8.87
N LEU A 732 5.59 -3.11 -9.30
CA LEU A 732 5.94 -3.71 -10.59
C LEU A 732 5.58 -2.84 -11.80
N PRO A 733 4.39 -2.22 -11.88
CA PRO A 733 4.07 -1.43 -13.05
C PRO A 733 4.90 -0.14 -13.12
N HIS A 734 5.39 0.42 -12.00
CA HIS A 734 6.41 1.49 -11.99
C HIS A 734 7.77 1.00 -12.51
N ALA A 735 8.18 -0.23 -12.15
CA ALA A 735 9.38 -0.83 -12.71
C ALA A 735 9.23 -1.08 -14.23
N GLY A 736 8.04 -1.48 -14.67
CA GLY A 736 7.68 -1.60 -16.09
C GLY A 736 7.79 -0.28 -16.84
N PHE A 737 7.18 0.78 -16.31
CA PHE A 737 7.28 2.15 -16.84
C PHE A 737 8.74 2.60 -16.96
N LEU A 738 9.53 2.47 -15.89
CA LEU A 738 10.93 2.89 -15.91
C LEU A 738 11.75 2.11 -16.93
N ARG A 739 11.55 0.79 -17.06
CA ARG A 739 12.20 -0.04 -18.08
C ARG A 739 11.78 0.33 -19.50
N ALA A 740 10.53 0.75 -19.70
CA ALA A 740 10.03 1.22 -20.99
C ALA A 740 10.61 2.60 -21.33
N ALA A 741 10.59 3.54 -20.38
CA ALA A 741 11.17 4.86 -20.52
C ALA A 741 12.68 4.78 -20.76
N ALA A 742 13.42 3.94 -20.03
CA ALA A 742 14.85 3.75 -20.24
C ALA A 742 15.17 3.22 -21.65
N ARG A 743 14.36 2.28 -22.16
CA ARG A 743 14.49 1.77 -23.55
C ARG A 743 14.21 2.84 -24.60
N GLY A 744 13.22 3.70 -24.38
CA GLY A 744 12.80 4.73 -25.34
C GLY A 744 13.54 6.08 -25.24
N TRP A 745 14.30 6.31 -24.16
CA TRP A 745 14.91 7.61 -23.85
C TRP A 745 15.79 8.17 -24.97
N ASN A 746 16.58 7.32 -25.62
CA ASN A 746 17.50 7.74 -26.68
C ASN A 746 16.77 8.28 -27.92
N GLU A 747 15.60 7.73 -28.25
CA GLU A 747 14.78 8.17 -29.38
C GLU A 747 13.90 9.38 -29.00
N ALA A 748 13.30 9.36 -27.81
CA ALA A 748 12.30 10.34 -27.39
C ALA A 748 12.88 11.61 -26.76
N GLY A 749 14.03 11.52 -26.08
CA GLY A 749 14.66 12.65 -25.35
C GLY A 749 14.83 13.93 -26.19
N PRO A 750 15.37 13.85 -27.42
CA PRO A 750 15.52 15.03 -28.29
C PRO A 750 14.19 15.66 -28.75
N LEU A 751 13.07 14.94 -28.62
CA LEU A 751 11.76 15.36 -29.10
C LEU A 751 10.89 16.01 -28.01
N LEU A 752 11.34 15.98 -26.74
CA LEU A 752 10.57 16.53 -25.63
C LEU A 752 10.29 18.03 -25.80
N GLY A 753 9.05 18.44 -25.50
CA GLY A 753 8.56 19.82 -25.65
C GLY A 753 8.19 20.23 -27.08
N THR A 754 8.28 19.31 -28.06
CA THR A 754 7.91 19.59 -29.46
C THR A 754 6.47 19.16 -29.79
N VAL A 755 5.91 19.77 -30.83
CA VAL A 755 4.66 19.34 -31.48
C VAL A 755 5.01 18.91 -32.90
N ARG A 756 4.55 17.72 -33.31
CA ARG A 756 4.91 17.12 -34.61
C ARG A 756 3.71 16.52 -35.30
N THR A 757 3.63 16.66 -36.62
CA THR A 757 2.65 15.92 -37.43
C THR A 757 3.27 14.63 -37.93
N VAL A 758 2.57 13.50 -37.75
CA VAL A 758 2.98 12.15 -38.15
C VAL A 758 1.89 11.47 -38.97
N GLU A 759 2.26 10.44 -39.73
CA GLU A 759 1.31 9.60 -40.47
C GLU A 759 0.69 8.51 -39.58
N LEU A 760 -0.40 7.91 -40.05
CA LEU A 760 -1.17 6.88 -39.32
C LEU A 760 -0.31 5.71 -38.80
N ASP A 761 0.69 5.25 -39.57
CA ASP A 761 1.55 4.14 -39.16
C ASP A 761 2.47 4.51 -37.98
N GLU A 762 2.98 5.75 -37.94
CA GLU A 762 3.79 6.23 -36.82
C GLU A 762 2.89 6.52 -35.61
N TYR A 763 1.69 7.07 -35.82
CA TYR A 763 0.65 7.19 -34.80
C TYR A 763 0.36 5.86 -34.10
N ARG A 764 0.11 4.79 -34.86
CA ARG A 764 -0.19 3.46 -34.29
C ARG A 764 0.93 2.95 -33.40
N LYS A 765 2.21 3.18 -33.76
CA LYS A 765 3.36 2.81 -32.93
C LYS A 765 3.46 3.66 -31.67
N LEU A 766 3.22 4.97 -31.77
CA LEU A 766 3.26 5.90 -30.63
C LEU A 766 2.20 5.59 -29.58
N VAL A 767 1.05 5.05 -29.99
CA VAL A 767 0.00 4.60 -29.08
C VAL A 767 0.28 3.19 -28.55
N ALA A 768 0.67 2.25 -29.41
CA ALA A 768 0.80 0.83 -29.02
C ALA A 768 2.06 0.48 -28.21
N GLU A 769 3.19 1.17 -28.45
CA GLU A 769 4.47 0.85 -27.81
C GLU A 769 4.69 1.70 -26.55
N GLU A 770 4.65 1.08 -25.37
CA GLU A 770 4.80 1.77 -24.08
C GLU A 770 6.13 2.57 -23.97
N SER A 771 7.20 2.08 -24.59
CA SER A 771 8.50 2.79 -24.65
C SER A 771 8.47 4.10 -25.45
N ARG A 772 7.39 4.36 -26.19
CA ARG A 772 7.16 5.62 -26.91
C ARG A 772 6.03 6.41 -26.27
N ALA A 773 4.92 5.73 -25.94
CA ALA A 773 3.72 6.32 -25.39
C ALA A 773 3.97 7.11 -24.09
N CYS A 774 4.90 6.66 -23.24
CA CYS A 774 5.20 7.30 -21.96
C CYS A 774 5.72 8.76 -22.08
N PHE A 775 6.26 9.14 -23.25
CA PHE A 775 6.78 10.48 -23.54
C PHE A 775 5.77 11.40 -24.24
N VAL A 776 4.60 10.88 -24.61
CA VAL A 776 3.56 11.62 -25.33
C VAL A 776 2.59 12.24 -24.32
N ARG A 777 2.27 13.54 -24.50
CA ARG A 777 1.28 14.24 -23.67
C ARG A 777 -0.14 14.02 -24.19
N GLY A 778 -0.31 14.10 -25.50
CA GLY A 778 -1.59 13.90 -26.17
C GLY A 778 -1.44 13.84 -27.69
N ILE A 779 -2.43 13.24 -28.35
CA ILE A 779 -2.44 13.07 -29.80
C ILE A 779 -3.79 13.50 -30.36
N ASP A 780 -3.74 14.34 -31.40
CA ASP A 780 -4.89 14.73 -32.20
C ASP A 780 -4.83 14.04 -33.56
N LEU A 781 -5.60 12.97 -33.73
CA LEU A 781 -5.73 12.25 -34.99
C LEU A 781 -6.84 12.88 -35.86
N TYR A 782 -6.44 13.36 -37.04
CA TYR A 782 -7.36 13.87 -38.05
C TYR A 782 -7.78 12.73 -38.98
N TYR A 783 -8.99 12.23 -38.78
CA TYR A 783 -9.54 11.09 -39.50
C TYR A 783 -10.92 11.42 -40.06
N ALA A 784 -11.08 11.34 -41.38
CA ALA A 784 -12.38 11.53 -42.03
C ALA A 784 -13.18 10.22 -42.00
N CYS A 785 -14.31 10.21 -41.30
CA CYS A 785 -15.28 9.12 -41.29
C CYS A 785 -16.69 9.69 -40.95
N PRO A 786 -17.78 8.92 -41.13
CA PRO A 786 -19.13 9.40 -40.85
C PRO A 786 -19.31 10.01 -39.45
N LEU A 787 -18.60 9.48 -38.45
CA LEU A 787 -18.59 10.00 -37.09
C LEU A 787 -17.99 11.41 -37.01
N THR A 788 -16.76 11.59 -37.47
CA THR A 788 -16.07 12.87 -37.34
C THR A 788 -16.64 13.95 -38.25
N GLU A 789 -17.07 13.58 -39.46
CA GLU A 789 -17.73 14.49 -40.41
C GLU A 789 -19.04 15.05 -39.86
N SER A 790 -19.73 14.27 -39.01
CA SER A 790 -20.94 14.71 -38.33
C SER A 790 -20.68 15.75 -37.21
N GLY A 791 -19.40 16.07 -36.93
CA GLY A 791 -18.98 17.07 -35.94
C GLY A 791 -18.63 16.49 -34.57
N ILE A 792 -18.55 15.16 -34.46
CA ILE A 792 -18.18 14.46 -33.23
C ILE A 792 -16.66 14.39 -33.10
N VAL A 793 -16.15 14.77 -31.94
CA VAL A 793 -14.78 14.52 -31.50
C VAL A 793 -14.81 13.35 -30.54
N LEU A 794 -14.17 12.24 -30.92
CA LEU A 794 -14.04 11.07 -30.06
C LEU A 794 -12.77 11.21 -29.22
N VAL A 795 -12.90 11.09 -27.90
CA VAL A 795 -11.76 11.14 -26.98
C VAL A 795 -11.60 9.76 -26.34
N ASP A 796 -10.52 9.07 -26.68
CA ASP A 796 -10.11 7.83 -25.99
C ASP A 796 -9.19 8.21 -24.82
N THR A 797 -9.66 7.95 -23.61
CA THR A 797 -8.93 8.27 -22.37
C THR A 797 -8.11 7.08 -21.89
N PRO A 798 -6.94 7.31 -21.25
CA PRO A 798 -6.22 6.27 -20.52
C PRO A 798 -7.14 5.48 -19.59
N GLY A 799 -6.89 4.19 -19.42
CA GLY A 799 -7.66 3.38 -18.46
C GLY A 799 -7.56 3.93 -17.04
N ALA A 800 -8.62 3.75 -16.24
CA ALA A 800 -8.67 4.20 -14.83
C ALA A 800 -7.57 3.56 -13.94
N ASP A 801 -6.98 2.46 -14.39
CA ASP A 801 -5.86 1.76 -13.77
C ASP A 801 -4.48 2.25 -14.24
N SER A 802 -4.43 3.31 -15.06
CA SER A 802 -3.15 3.83 -15.55
C SER A 802 -2.29 4.33 -14.38
N LEU A 803 -1.01 3.98 -14.46
CA LEU A 803 0.00 4.09 -13.40
C LEU A 803 0.20 5.47 -12.76
N HIS A 804 -0.28 6.52 -13.42
CA HIS A 804 0.03 7.89 -13.01
C HIS A 804 -1.19 8.54 -12.38
N ALA A 805 -1.04 8.95 -11.11
CA ALA A 805 -1.99 9.82 -10.43
C ALA A 805 -2.38 11.05 -11.27
N ARG A 806 -1.46 11.55 -12.11
CA ARG A 806 -1.67 12.67 -13.04
C ARG A 806 -2.66 12.39 -14.19
N HIS A 807 -2.90 11.13 -14.59
CA HIS A 807 -3.95 10.81 -15.56
C HIS A 807 -5.35 10.93 -14.97
N THR A 808 -5.50 10.82 -13.65
CA THR A 808 -6.77 11.02 -12.95
C THR A 808 -7.29 12.44 -13.17
N GLY A 809 -6.45 13.47 -12.99
CA GLY A 809 -6.81 14.87 -13.22
C GLY A 809 -7.21 15.16 -14.68
N VAL A 810 -6.48 14.62 -15.65
CA VAL A 810 -6.81 14.76 -17.08
C VAL A 810 -8.15 14.08 -17.40
N THR A 811 -8.35 12.86 -16.89
CA THR A 811 -9.61 12.11 -17.02
C THR A 811 -10.76 12.92 -16.43
N PHE A 812 -10.59 13.55 -15.27
CA PHE A 812 -11.59 14.44 -14.64
C PHE A 812 -11.90 15.70 -15.45
N SER A 813 -10.90 16.35 -16.03
CA SER A 813 -11.12 17.52 -16.91
C SER A 813 -11.96 17.14 -18.14
N TYR A 814 -11.65 16.00 -18.79
CA TYR A 814 -12.46 15.52 -19.91
C TYR A 814 -13.86 15.09 -19.48
N MET A 815 -14.04 14.52 -18.28
CA MET A 815 -15.37 14.24 -17.74
C MET A 815 -16.21 15.51 -17.54
N LYS A 816 -15.58 16.63 -17.13
CA LYS A 816 -16.27 17.93 -16.94
C LYS A 816 -16.66 18.56 -18.28
N GLU A 817 -15.79 18.45 -19.28
CA GLU A 817 -15.93 19.15 -20.57
C GLU A 817 -16.66 18.32 -21.64
N ALA A 818 -16.82 17.00 -21.44
CA ALA A 818 -17.49 16.14 -22.42
C ALA A 818 -19.01 16.38 -22.51
N ASP A 819 -19.51 16.37 -23.74
CA ASP A 819 -20.94 16.48 -24.03
C ASP A 819 -21.66 15.14 -23.87
N ALA A 820 -20.94 14.03 -24.05
CA ALA A 820 -21.39 12.67 -23.76
C ALA A 820 -20.25 11.79 -23.25
N ILE A 821 -20.61 10.85 -22.38
CA ILE A 821 -19.68 9.94 -21.73
C ILE A 821 -20.09 8.51 -22.08
N CYS A 822 -19.20 7.72 -22.67
CA CYS A 822 -19.36 6.28 -22.83
C CYS A 822 -18.50 5.53 -21.81
N PHE A 823 -19.14 4.91 -20.84
CA PHE A 823 -18.48 4.03 -19.87
C PHE A 823 -18.52 2.59 -20.40
N VAL A 824 -17.36 2.06 -20.80
CA VAL A 824 -17.20 0.72 -21.38
C VAL A 824 -16.73 -0.24 -20.30
N THR A 825 -17.46 -1.34 -20.11
CA THR A 825 -17.08 -2.46 -19.23
C THR A 825 -17.17 -3.77 -20.01
N TYR A 826 -16.30 -4.73 -19.69
CA TYR A 826 -16.22 -6.00 -20.40
C TYR A 826 -17.20 -7.03 -19.83
N TYR A 827 -17.87 -7.82 -20.69
CA TYR A 827 -18.90 -8.78 -20.28
C TYR A 827 -18.47 -9.74 -19.14
N ASN A 828 -17.32 -10.41 -19.26
CA ASN A 828 -16.85 -11.41 -18.26
C ASN A 828 -16.42 -10.79 -16.92
N HIS A 829 -16.07 -9.51 -16.92
CA HIS A 829 -15.58 -8.76 -15.75
C HIS A 829 -16.41 -7.51 -15.55
N ALA A 830 -17.72 -7.62 -15.81
CA ALA A 830 -18.62 -6.50 -15.72
C ALA A 830 -18.54 -5.92 -14.31
N PHE A 831 -18.16 -4.64 -14.21
CA PHE A 831 -18.02 -3.94 -12.94
C PHE A 831 -16.84 -4.39 -12.07
N SER A 832 -15.64 -4.47 -12.67
CA SER A 832 -14.37 -4.74 -11.99
C SER A 832 -14.07 -3.80 -10.80
N LYS A 833 -13.04 -4.09 -9.99
CA LYS A 833 -12.62 -3.21 -8.88
C LYS A 833 -12.29 -1.78 -9.39
N ALA A 834 -11.60 -1.70 -10.52
CA ALA A 834 -11.27 -0.47 -11.22
C ALA A 834 -12.52 0.32 -11.65
N ASP A 835 -13.48 -0.37 -12.26
CA ASP A 835 -14.76 0.20 -12.69
C ASP A 835 -15.54 0.78 -11.48
N ARG A 836 -15.55 0.05 -10.35
CA ARG A 836 -16.17 0.51 -9.10
C ARG A 836 -15.55 1.78 -8.56
N GLN A 837 -14.23 1.89 -8.62
CA GLN A 837 -13.50 3.05 -8.13
C GLN A 837 -13.80 4.29 -8.98
N LEU A 838 -13.72 4.17 -10.31
CA LEU A 838 -14.06 5.23 -11.24
C LEU A 838 -15.53 5.68 -11.13
N LEU A 839 -16.46 4.72 -11.02
CA LEU A 839 -17.89 5.03 -10.87
C LEU A 839 -18.25 5.61 -9.51
N SER A 840 -17.56 5.20 -8.43
CA SER A 840 -17.71 5.84 -7.12
C SER A 840 -17.32 7.31 -7.19
N GLN A 841 -16.25 7.63 -7.92
CA GLN A 841 -15.84 9.01 -8.17
C GLN A 841 -16.89 9.79 -8.97
N LEU A 842 -17.47 9.18 -10.01
CA LEU A 842 -18.56 9.77 -10.81
C LEU A 842 -19.85 10.00 -10.02
N GLY A 843 -20.26 9.03 -9.18
CA GLY A 843 -21.45 9.13 -8.33
C GLY A 843 -21.37 10.28 -7.31
N ARG A 844 -20.16 10.73 -6.95
CA ARG A 844 -19.92 11.89 -6.07
C ARG A 844 -20.22 13.24 -6.75
N ILE A 845 -20.41 13.29 -8.08
CA ILE A 845 -20.55 14.50 -8.92
C ILE A 845 -22.03 14.81 -9.28
N ARG A 846 -22.99 14.17 -8.59
CA ARG A 846 -24.46 14.20 -8.79
C ARG A 846 -25.11 15.59 -9.07
N GLU A 847 -24.49 16.70 -8.68
CA GLU A 847 -25.08 18.04 -8.80
C GLU A 847 -24.90 18.71 -10.19
N SER A 848 -24.13 18.12 -11.12
CA SER A 848 -23.77 18.79 -12.39
C SER A 848 -24.61 18.43 -13.62
N GLY A 849 -25.61 17.55 -13.51
CA GLY A 849 -26.35 17.05 -14.69
C GLY A 849 -25.50 16.21 -15.67
N ALA A 850 -24.20 16.00 -15.38
CA ALA A 850 -23.29 15.18 -16.19
C ALA A 850 -23.72 13.70 -16.28
N LEU A 851 -24.45 13.21 -15.28
CA LEU A 851 -24.89 11.82 -15.21
C LEU A 851 -26.01 11.49 -16.22
N ASP A 852 -26.78 12.49 -16.66
CA ASP A 852 -27.81 12.32 -17.69
C ASP A 852 -27.23 12.16 -19.11
N LYS A 853 -25.93 12.45 -19.27
CA LYS A 853 -25.17 12.38 -20.52
C LYS A 853 -24.38 11.06 -20.68
N MET A 854 -24.57 10.09 -19.77
CA MET A 854 -23.77 8.86 -19.72
C MET A 854 -24.44 7.66 -20.39
N PHE A 855 -23.67 6.97 -21.23
CA PHE A 855 -23.99 5.70 -21.88
C PHE A 855 -23.12 4.60 -21.27
N VAL A 856 -23.73 3.56 -20.72
CA VAL A 856 -23.00 2.41 -20.17
C VAL A 856 -22.99 1.30 -21.22
N ILE A 857 -21.80 0.87 -21.63
CA ILE A 857 -21.57 -0.13 -22.65
C ILE A 857 -21.06 -1.42 -21.99
N VAL A 858 -21.87 -2.48 -22.02
CA VAL A 858 -21.44 -3.84 -21.70
C VAL A 858 -20.94 -4.48 -23.00
N ASN A 859 -19.64 -4.41 -23.21
CA ASN A 859 -18.98 -4.84 -24.44
C ASN A 859 -18.71 -6.36 -24.43
N ALA A 860 -18.48 -6.96 -25.60
CA ALA A 860 -18.32 -8.40 -25.81
C ALA A 860 -19.57 -9.23 -25.46
N SER A 861 -20.77 -8.71 -25.76
CA SER A 861 -22.04 -9.43 -25.53
C SER A 861 -22.20 -10.72 -26.35
N ASP A 862 -21.35 -10.92 -27.36
CA ASP A 862 -21.26 -12.15 -28.16
C ASP A 862 -20.67 -13.33 -27.38
N LEU A 863 -20.12 -13.08 -26.17
CA LEU A 863 -19.66 -14.11 -25.25
C LEU A 863 -20.81 -14.75 -24.45
N ALA A 864 -21.97 -14.10 -24.39
CA ALA A 864 -23.14 -14.67 -23.72
C ALA A 864 -23.59 -15.94 -24.45
N SER A 865 -23.88 -16.99 -23.70
CA SER A 865 -24.40 -18.25 -24.25
C SER A 865 -25.86 -18.12 -24.68
N ASP A 866 -26.66 -17.32 -23.95
CA ASP A 866 -28.04 -17.00 -24.28
C ASP A 866 -28.48 -15.59 -23.80
N GLU A 867 -29.72 -15.21 -24.16
CA GLU A 867 -30.30 -13.91 -23.81
C GLU A 867 -30.64 -13.78 -22.31
N ALA A 868 -30.86 -14.90 -21.60
CA ALA A 868 -31.18 -14.89 -20.18
C ALA A 868 -29.93 -14.56 -19.35
N GLU A 869 -28.79 -15.14 -19.70
CA GLU A 869 -27.47 -14.84 -19.12
C GLU A 869 -27.10 -13.37 -19.35
N LEU A 870 -27.33 -12.86 -20.57
CA LEU A 870 -27.10 -11.45 -20.88
C LEU A 870 -27.99 -10.53 -20.04
N ALA A 871 -29.25 -10.89 -19.82
CA ALA A 871 -30.17 -10.14 -18.97
C ALA A 871 -29.72 -10.14 -17.50
N GLU A 872 -29.20 -11.26 -16.99
CA GLU A 872 -28.67 -11.36 -15.63
C GLU A 872 -27.44 -10.44 -15.42
N VAL A 873 -26.50 -10.44 -16.37
CA VAL A 873 -25.33 -9.53 -16.34
C VAL A 873 -25.77 -8.07 -16.40
N LYS A 874 -26.74 -7.73 -17.25
CA LYS A 874 -27.28 -6.36 -17.32
C LYS A 874 -27.93 -5.92 -16.00
N GLU A 875 -28.69 -6.79 -15.35
CA GLU A 875 -29.31 -6.49 -14.06
C GLU A 875 -28.27 -6.35 -12.94
N HIS A 876 -27.21 -7.17 -12.96
CA HIS A 876 -26.08 -7.05 -12.05
C HIS A 876 -25.37 -5.68 -12.20
N VAL A 877 -25.05 -5.29 -13.44
CA VAL A 877 -24.47 -3.98 -13.75
C VAL A 877 -25.41 -2.86 -13.32
N ALA A 878 -26.72 -2.96 -13.60
CA ALA A 878 -27.70 -1.97 -13.18
C ALA A 878 -27.79 -1.85 -11.65
N GLY A 879 -27.79 -2.97 -10.92
CA GLY A 879 -27.80 -3.00 -9.46
C GLY A 879 -26.58 -2.30 -8.86
N ASN A 880 -25.41 -2.56 -9.42
CA ASN A 880 -24.15 -1.95 -9.00
C ASN A 880 -24.05 -0.45 -9.36
N LEU A 881 -24.58 -0.04 -10.52
CA LEU A 881 -24.67 1.39 -10.88
C LEU A 881 -25.62 2.12 -9.92
N ARG A 882 -26.75 1.49 -9.56
CA ARG A 882 -27.69 2.04 -8.58
C ARG A 882 -27.07 2.20 -7.21
N SER A 883 -26.28 1.23 -6.74
CA SER A 883 -25.55 1.34 -5.47
C SER A 883 -24.46 2.42 -5.51
N ALA A 884 -23.85 2.65 -6.68
CA ALA A 884 -22.95 3.78 -6.93
C ALA A 884 -23.66 5.14 -7.07
N GLY A 885 -25.00 5.18 -7.00
CA GLY A 885 -25.78 6.41 -7.03
C GLY A 885 -26.32 6.80 -8.40
N LEU A 886 -26.32 5.91 -9.40
CA LEU A 886 -26.91 6.15 -10.72
C LEU A 886 -28.31 5.52 -10.81
N THR A 887 -29.35 6.34 -10.79
CA THR A 887 -30.75 5.86 -10.70
C THR A 887 -31.38 5.51 -12.05
N ASN A 888 -30.85 5.98 -13.19
CA ASN A 888 -31.37 5.67 -14.53
C ASN A 888 -30.28 5.58 -15.63
N PRO A 889 -29.30 4.67 -15.52
CA PRO A 889 -28.23 4.56 -16.53
C PRO A 889 -28.73 4.01 -17.87
N ARG A 890 -28.32 4.63 -18.99
CA ARG A 890 -28.59 4.13 -20.36
C ARG A 890 -27.65 2.96 -20.67
N ILE A 891 -28.06 1.71 -20.38
CA ILE A 891 -27.22 0.51 -20.54
C ILE A 891 -27.44 -0.17 -21.91
N PHE A 892 -26.36 -0.36 -22.66
CA PHE A 892 -26.33 -1.06 -23.94
C PHE A 892 -25.39 -2.26 -23.84
N ALA A 893 -25.90 -3.46 -24.13
CA ALA A 893 -25.08 -4.64 -24.28
C ALA A 893 -24.85 -4.90 -25.77
N LEU A 894 -23.59 -4.92 -26.20
CA LEU A 894 -23.21 -5.00 -27.61
C LEU A 894 -21.88 -5.74 -27.82
N SER A 895 -21.61 -6.14 -29.06
CA SER A 895 -20.31 -6.67 -29.47
C SER A 895 -19.62 -5.68 -30.43
N SER A 896 -18.58 -5.00 -29.95
CA SER A 896 -17.80 -4.09 -30.80
C SER A 896 -17.11 -4.83 -31.94
N LEU A 897 -16.64 -6.05 -31.68
CA LEU A 897 -15.97 -6.90 -32.65
C LEU A 897 -16.88 -7.26 -33.82
N GLN A 898 -18.06 -7.83 -33.53
CA GLN A 898 -19.03 -8.20 -34.57
C GLN A 898 -19.53 -6.96 -35.33
N ALA A 899 -19.66 -5.82 -34.64
CA ALA A 899 -20.05 -4.57 -35.28
C ALA A 899 -19.00 -4.11 -36.31
N LEU A 900 -17.72 -4.18 -35.95
CA LEU A 900 -16.61 -3.79 -36.82
C LEU A 900 -16.46 -4.75 -38.02
N GLU A 901 -16.48 -6.06 -37.77
CA GLU A 901 -16.44 -7.09 -38.82
C GLU A 901 -17.65 -6.97 -39.76
N GLY A 902 -18.86 -6.73 -39.23
CA GLY A 902 -20.07 -6.51 -40.03
C GLY A 902 -19.99 -5.25 -40.91
N LYS A 903 -19.43 -4.15 -40.38
CA LYS A 903 -19.24 -2.90 -41.14
C LYS A 903 -18.17 -3.02 -42.22
N THR A 904 -17.02 -3.61 -41.89
CA THR A 904 -15.89 -3.78 -42.83
C THR A 904 -16.16 -4.85 -43.90
N GLY A 905 -16.86 -5.92 -43.54
CA GLY A 905 -17.27 -7.00 -44.45
C GLY A 905 -18.56 -6.70 -45.25
N GLY A 906 -19.31 -5.67 -44.88
CA GLY A 906 -20.61 -5.35 -45.49
C GLY A 906 -21.74 -6.34 -45.14
N ASP A 907 -21.58 -7.10 -44.04
CA ASP A 907 -22.55 -8.09 -43.57
C ASP A 907 -23.54 -7.44 -42.58
N ARG A 908 -24.69 -7.02 -43.12
CA ARG A 908 -25.74 -6.35 -42.36
C ARG A 908 -26.39 -7.24 -41.29
N PRO A 909 -26.75 -8.50 -41.56
CA PRO A 909 -27.21 -9.43 -40.51
C PRO A 909 -26.20 -9.55 -39.35
N PHE A 910 -24.91 -9.63 -39.65
CA PHE A 910 -23.86 -9.72 -38.63
C PHE A 910 -23.73 -8.42 -37.82
N TYR A 911 -23.86 -7.27 -38.49
CA TYR A 911 -23.95 -5.96 -37.83
C TYR A 911 -25.19 -5.85 -36.93
N GLU A 912 -26.35 -6.33 -37.35
CA GLU A 912 -27.58 -6.31 -36.54
C GLU A 912 -27.46 -7.24 -35.31
N ALA A 913 -26.84 -8.42 -35.48
CA ALA A 913 -26.57 -9.35 -34.39
C ALA A 913 -25.64 -8.77 -33.30
N SER A 914 -24.76 -7.84 -33.66
CA SER A 914 -23.87 -7.15 -32.72
C SER A 914 -24.60 -6.25 -31.71
N ARG A 915 -25.88 -5.93 -31.96
CA ARG A 915 -26.72 -4.98 -31.20
C ARG A 915 -26.20 -3.53 -31.19
N PHE A 916 -25.16 -3.22 -31.97
CA PHE A 916 -24.52 -1.90 -32.00
C PHE A 916 -25.43 -0.80 -32.58
N ALA A 917 -26.30 -1.16 -33.52
CA ALA A 917 -27.24 -0.23 -34.17
C ALA A 917 -28.16 0.49 -33.17
N ALA A 918 -28.58 -0.18 -32.09
CA ALA A 918 -29.43 0.44 -31.06
C ALA A 918 -28.69 1.53 -30.28
N PHE A 919 -27.40 1.30 -30.00
CA PHE A 919 -26.54 2.32 -29.37
C PHE A 919 -26.30 3.49 -30.32
N GLU A 920 -25.94 3.25 -31.58
CA GLU A 920 -25.75 4.31 -32.57
C GLU A 920 -26.99 5.18 -32.73
N ALA A 921 -28.17 4.57 -32.87
CA ALA A 921 -29.42 5.31 -32.98
C ALA A 921 -29.66 6.22 -31.74
N ALA A 922 -29.35 5.73 -30.55
CA ALA A 922 -29.47 6.52 -29.32
C ALA A 922 -28.44 7.65 -29.25
N LEU A 923 -27.20 7.41 -29.65
CA LEU A 923 -26.13 8.41 -29.71
C LEU A 923 -26.44 9.49 -30.75
N TRP A 924 -26.89 9.11 -31.94
CA TRP A 924 -27.25 10.04 -33.01
C TRP A 924 -28.46 10.89 -32.65
N ARG A 925 -29.48 10.31 -32.01
CA ARG A 925 -30.60 11.09 -31.48
C ARG A 925 -30.14 12.09 -30.42
N PHE A 926 -29.27 11.66 -29.52
CA PHE A 926 -28.73 12.52 -28.47
C PHE A 926 -27.93 13.70 -29.06
N ALA A 927 -27.00 13.42 -29.99
CA ALA A 927 -26.15 14.42 -30.61
C ALA A 927 -26.88 15.32 -31.64
N GLY A 928 -27.89 14.78 -32.34
CA GLY A 928 -28.61 15.47 -33.41
C GLY A 928 -29.86 16.22 -32.94
N GLU A 929 -30.49 15.80 -31.84
CA GLU A 929 -31.73 16.39 -31.33
C GLU A 929 -31.59 16.95 -29.91
N GLU A 930 -31.23 16.12 -28.93
CA GLU A 930 -31.28 16.48 -27.50
C GLU A 930 -30.35 17.66 -27.18
N LEU A 931 -29.09 17.63 -27.67
CA LEU A 931 -28.12 18.69 -27.43
C LEU A 931 -28.36 19.96 -28.25
N PRO A 932 -28.53 19.89 -29.58
CA PRO A 932 -28.87 21.07 -30.37
C PRO A 932 -30.14 21.75 -29.87
N ALA A 933 -31.15 21.01 -29.42
CA ALA A 933 -32.38 21.61 -28.89
C ALA A 933 -32.14 22.45 -27.63
N LEU A 934 -31.24 22.03 -26.73
CA LEU A 934 -30.86 22.81 -25.54
C LEU A 934 -30.15 24.11 -25.95
N SER A 935 -29.17 24.03 -26.86
CA SER A 935 -28.44 25.20 -27.36
C SER A 935 -29.33 26.15 -28.16
N LEU A 936 -30.23 25.62 -29.01
CA LEU A 936 -31.19 26.39 -29.79
C LEU A 936 -32.24 27.06 -28.91
N LYS A 937 -32.78 26.36 -27.91
CA LYS A 937 -33.73 26.94 -26.95
C LYS A 937 -33.08 28.11 -26.23
N ALA A 938 -31.90 27.89 -25.68
CA ALA A 938 -31.21 28.93 -24.95
C ALA A 938 -30.89 30.12 -25.86
N ALA A 939 -30.45 29.90 -27.10
CA ALA A 939 -30.24 30.94 -28.11
C ALA A 939 -31.53 31.72 -28.47
N MET A 940 -32.66 31.03 -28.60
CA MET A 940 -33.97 31.65 -28.83
C MET A 940 -34.37 32.53 -27.64
N ASP A 941 -34.14 32.06 -26.41
CA ASP A 941 -34.40 32.84 -25.20
C ASP A 941 -33.56 34.14 -25.18
N SER A 942 -32.29 34.09 -25.64
CA SER A 942 -31.49 35.31 -25.82
C SER A 942 -32.06 36.27 -26.85
N LEU A 943 -32.48 35.78 -28.02
CA LEU A 943 -33.04 36.63 -29.07
C LEU A 943 -34.37 37.28 -28.62
N ALA A 944 -35.22 36.51 -27.91
CA ALA A 944 -36.46 37.00 -27.32
C ALA A 944 -36.20 38.05 -26.24
N SER A 945 -35.17 37.87 -25.42
CA SER A 945 -34.71 38.84 -24.42
C SER A 945 -34.33 40.17 -25.07
N VAL A 946 -33.50 40.12 -26.11
CA VAL A 946 -33.06 41.31 -26.87
C VAL A 946 -34.24 42.02 -27.55
N ARG A 947 -35.22 41.28 -28.09
CA ARG A 947 -36.44 41.89 -28.64
C ARG A 947 -37.26 42.59 -27.55
N ARG A 948 -37.46 41.97 -26.39
CA ARG A 948 -38.20 42.58 -25.26
C ARG A 948 -37.55 43.90 -24.86
N GLN A 949 -36.22 43.94 -24.77
CA GLN A 949 -35.48 45.17 -24.50
C GLN A 949 -35.74 46.26 -25.57
N ALA A 950 -35.77 45.90 -26.86
CA ALA A 950 -36.12 46.84 -27.92
C ALA A 950 -37.58 47.35 -27.82
N GLU A 951 -38.52 46.49 -27.42
CA GLU A 951 -39.93 46.85 -27.18
C GLU A 951 -40.09 47.82 -26.00
N GLU A 952 -39.32 47.64 -24.93
CA GLU A 952 -39.25 48.57 -23.81
C GLU A 952 -38.77 49.95 -24.26
N TRP A 953 -37.74 50.02 -25.13
CA TRP A 953 -37.29 51.29 -25.71
C TRP A 953 -38.35 51.95 -26.59
N LEU A 954 -39.12 51.16 -27.36
CA LEU A 954 -40.22 51.70 -28.16
C LEU A 954 -41.36 52.25 -27.30
N ASP A 955 -41.76 51.54 -26.25
CA ASP A 955 -42.80 52.00 -25.32
C ASP A 955 -42.40 53.33 -24.67
N MET A 956 -41.14 53.43 -24.21
CA MET A 956 -40.58 54.69 -23.70
C MET A 956 -40.57 55.81 -24.73
N ALA A 957 -40.22 55.53 -25.99
CA ALA A 957 -40.23 56.53 -27.06
C ALA A 957 -41.64 57.04 -27.41
N LEU A 958 -42.69 56.23 -27.19
CA LEU A 958 -44.08 56.57 -27.46
C LEU A 958 -44.77 57.35 -26.32
N LYS A 959 -44.19 57.36 -25.12
CA LYS A 959 -44.72 58.13 -23.96
C LYS A 959 -44.76 59.64 -24.24
N ALA A 960 -45.72 60.31 -23.61
CA ALA A 960 -45.90 61.75 -23.72
C ALA A 960 -44.62 62.50 -23.28
N GLU A 961 -44.35 63.66 -23.88
CA GLU A 961 -43.10 64.42 -23.65
C GLU A 961 -42.90 64.78 -22.17
N SER A 962 -43.97 65.10 -21.43
CA SER A 962 -43.91 65.37 -19.99
C SER A 962 -43.57 64.13 -19.15
N GLU A 963 -44.08 62.95 -19.53
CA GLU A 963 -43.79 61.68 -18.85
C GLU A 963 -42.35 61.22 -19.11
N ARG A 964 -41.86 61.39 -20.35
CA ARG A 964 -40.47 61.14 -20.70
C ARG A 964 -39.52 62.04 -19.91
N GLU A 965 -39.80 63.32 -19.78
CA GLU A 965 -38.96 64.24 -18.99
C GLU A 965 -38.93 63.88 -17.50
N ASP A 966 -40.06 63.50 -16.91
CA ASP A 966 -40.13 63.07 -15.51
C ASP A 966 -39.37 61.77 -15.27
N GLU A 967 -39.41 60.84 -16.21
CA GLU A 967 -38.69 59.57 -16.16
C GLU A 967 -37.16 59.79 -16.31
N ILE A 968 -36.74 60.70 -17.19
CA ILE A 968 -35.33 61.14 -17.31
C ILE A 968 -34.84 61.78 -16.00
N ARG A 969 -35.63 62.69 -15.41
CA ARG A 969 -35.28 63.32 -14.12
C ARG A 969 -35.16 62.30 -12.98
N ARG A 970 -36.06 61.30 -12.93
CA ARG A 970 -35.97 60.20 -11.96
C ARG A 970 -34.70 59.39 -12.19
N MET A 971 -34.35 59.08 -13.44
CA MET A 971 -33.13 58.34 -13.77
C MET A 971 -31.84 59.08 -13.40
N GLU A 972 -31.74 60.38 -13.65
CA GLU A 972 -30.58 61.19 -13.24
C GLU A 972 -30.34 61.12 -11.70
N VAL A 973 -31.42 61.06 -10.91
CA VAL A 973 -31.35 60.83 -9.45
C VAL A 973 -30.95 59.39 -9.12
N HIS A 974 -31.46 58.41 -9.85
CA HIS A 974 -31.13 56.99 -9.66
C HIS A 974 -29.70 56.67 -10.08
N ARG A 975 -29.08 57.44 -10.99
CA ARG A 975 -27.71 57.23 -11.46
C ARG A 975 -26.67 57.29 -10.34
N ARG A 976 -26.77 58.27 -9.44
CA ARG A 976 -25.87 58.34 -8.26
C ARG A 976 -26.07 57.16 -7.31
N ALA A 977 -27.32 56.70 -7.15
CA ALA A 977 -27.62 55.51 -6.35
C ALA A 977 -27.10 54.23 -7.04
N ALA A 978 -27.12 54.20 -8.38
CA ALA A 978 -26.62 53.11 -9.19
C ALA A 978 -25.11 52.94 -9.08
N ASP A 979 -24.34 54.02 -9.20
CA ASP A 979 -22.88 53.97 -9.02
C ASP A 979 -22.49 53.45 -7.63
N ILE A 980 -23.22 53.86 -6.59
CA ILE A 980 -23.02 53.38 -5.22
C ILE A 980 -23.32 51.88 -5.12
N ARG A 981 -24.44 51.41 -5.68
CA ARG A 981 -24.82 49.99 -5.62
C ARG A 981 -23.89 49.09 -6.42
N LEU A 982 -23.41 49.55 -7.58
CA LEU A 982 -22.40 48.85 -8.39
C LEU A 982 -21.06 48.74 -7.66
N ALA A 983 -20.62 49.82 -7.01
CA ALA A 983 -19.43 49.78 -6.16
C ALA A 983 -19.63 48.81 -4.97
N GLN A 984 -20.83 48.78 -4.37
CA GLN A 984 -21.17 47.82 -3.32
C GLN A 984 -21.14 46.37 -3.81
N LEU A 985 -21.61 46.09 -5.04
CA LEU A 985 -21.57 44.74 -5.64
C LEU A 985 -20.14 44.27 -5.87
N GLU A 986 -19.28 45.17 -6.38
CA GLU A 986 -17.87 44.88 -6.65
C GLU A 986 -17.11 44.49 -5.37
N THR A 987 -17.49 45.09 -4.24
CA THR A 987 -16.92 44.79 -2.92
C THR A 987 -17.79 43.88 -2.06
N GLU A 988 -18.78 43.19 -2.64
CA GLU A 988 -19.74 42.39 -1.86
C GLU A 988 -19.08 41.11 -1.33
N GLU A 989 -18.77 41.07 -0.04
CA GLU A 989 -18.09 39.92 0.58
C GLU A 989 -19.02 38.72 0.82
N ARG A 990 -20.34 38.91 0.79
CA ARG A 990 -21.30 37.85 1.17
C ARG A 990 -21.17 36.59 0.32
N PRO A 991 -21.14 36.64 -1.04
CA PRO A 991 -20.95 35.45 -1.86
C PRO A 991 -19.64 34.70 -1.55
N ALA A 992 -18.54 35.44 -1.41
CA ALA A 992 -17.22 34.88 -1.06
C ALA A 992 -17.24 34.18 0.32
N ARG A 993 -17.84 34.84 1.32
CA ARG A 993 -17.97 34.29 2.68
C ARG A 993 -18.85 33.04 2.72
N ASP A 994 -19.99 33.07 2.04
CA ASP A 994 -20.94 31.95 2.03
C ASP A 994 -20.35 30.75 1.26
N LEU A 995 -19.62 30.99 0.16
CA LEU A 995 -18.82 29.99 -0.55
C LEU A 995 -17.76 29.36 0.35
N ARG A 996 -17.01 30.19 1.10
CA ARG A 996 -15.95 29.71 2.01
C ARG A 996 -16.53 28.83 3.11
N ARG A 997 -17.71 29.18 3.64
CA ARG A 997 -18.43 28.36 4.62
C ARG A 997 -18.87 27.01 4.02
N GLU A 998 -19.54 27.04 2.87
CA GLU A 998 -20.00 25.82 2.17
C GLU A 998 -18.81 24.92 1.78
N GLY A 999 -17.70 25.50 1.35
CA GLY A 999 -16.46 24.79 1.06
C GLY A 999 -15.83 24.14 2.30
N GLY A 1000 -15.81 24.82 3.43
CA GLY A 1000 -15.36 24.25 4.71
C GLY A 1000 -16.22 23.06 5.14
N ASP A 1001 -17.55 23.16 5.02
CA ASP A 1001 -18.46 22.06 5.33
C ASP A 1001 -18.24 20.84 4.41
N LEU A 1002 -18.04 21.09 3.10
CA LEU A 1002 -17.72 20.03 2.13
C LEU A 1002 -16.44 19.28 2.49
N LEU A 1003 -15.36 20.01 2.80
CA LEU A 1003 -14.06 19.45 3.15
C LEU A 1003 -14.08 18.74 4.51
N TYR A 1004 -14.86 19.23 5.47
CA TYR A 1004 -15.11 18.53 6.72
C TYR A 1004 -15.72 17.14 6.50
N HIS A 1005 -16.70 17.03 5.60
CA HIS A 1005 -17.30 15.75 5.23
C HIS A 1005 -16.35 14.83 4.45
N VAL A 1006 -15.42 15.40 3.65
CA VAL A 1006 -14.33 14.63 3.01
C VAL A 1006 -13.49 13.93 4.08
N HIS A 1007 -13.07 14.65 5.12
CA HIS A 1007 -12.27 14.05 6.22
C HIS A 1007 -12.98 12.87 6.89
N GLN A 1008 -14.28 13.01 7.19
CA GLN A 1008 -15.04 11.94 7.83
C GLN A 1008 -15.13 10.69 6.95
N ARG A 1009 -15.47 10.85 5.66
CA ARG A 1009 -15.60 9.73 4.72
C ARG A 1009 -14.28 8.99 4.51
N LEU A 1010 -13.18 9.73 4.33
CA LEU A 1010 -11.86 9.12 4.19
C LEU A 1010 -11.46 8.35 5.45
N GLY A 1011 -11.78 8.88 6.63
CA GLY A 1011 -11.61 8.18 7.91
C GLY A 1011 -12.38 6.86 7.99
N PHE A 1012 -13.63 6.80 7.51
CA PHE A 1012 -14.42 5.56 7.49
C PHE A 1012 -13.92 4.53 6.48
N SER A 1013 -13.27 4.97 5.40
CA SER A 1013 -12.74 4.08 4.36
C SER A 1013 -11.46 3.34 4.77
N PHE A 1014 -10.84 3.70 5.90
CA PHE A 1014 -9.57 3.13 6.37
C PHE A 1014 -9.59 1.61 6.49
N GLY A 1015 -10.63 1.03 7.10
CA GLY A 1015 -10.70 -0.43 7.31
C GLY A 1015 -10.60 -1.21 6.01
N ARG A 1016 -11.24 -0.71 4.95
CA ARG A 1016 -11.16 -1.25 3.59
C ARG A 1016 -9.76 -1.10 3.00
N MET A 1017 -9.17 0.10 3.05
CA MET A 1017 -7.83 0.36 2.49
C MET A 1017 -6.75 -0.48 3.17
N PHE A 1018 -6.86 -0.65 4.50
CA PHE A 1018 -5.95 -1.47 5.30
C PHE A 1018 -6.04 -2.96 4.88
N GLN A 1019 -7.25 -3.47 4.73
CA GLN A 1019 -7.51 -4.83 4.23
C GLN A 1019 -6.91 -5.08 2.85
N GLU A 1020 -7.02 -4.12 1.94
CA GLU A 1020 -6.50 -4.24 0.59
C GLU A 1020 -4.96 -4.19 0.54
N SER A 1021 -4.32 -3.50 1.49
CA SER A 1021 -2.87 -3.28 1.49
C SER A 1021 -2.08 -4.38 2.21
N PHE A 1022 -2.68 -5.07 3.17
CA PHE A 1022 -2.03 -6.11 3.98
C PHE A 1022 -2.68 -7.47 3.75
N HIS A 1023 -2.11 -8.27 2.85
CA HIS A 1023 -2.66 -9.57 2.42
C HIS A 1023 -1.71 -10.76 2.72
N PRO A 1024 -2.23 -11.96 3.11
CA PRO A 1024 -1.42 -13.12 3.46
C PRO A 1024 -0.47 -13.63 2.36
N SER A 1025 -0.82 -13.42 1.09
CA SER A 1025 0.02 -13.83 -0.04
C SER A 1025 1.30 -13.00 -0.21
N LEU A 1026 1.35 -11.80 0.40
CA LEU A 1026 2.48 -10.87 0.26
C LEU A 1026 3.48 -11.04 1.40
N LEU A 1027 2.98 -11.24 2.62
CA LEU A 1027 3.78 -11.30 3.84
C LEU A 1027 4.18 -12.75 4.14
N ARG A 1028 5.03 -13.34 3.28
CA ARG A 1028 5.58 -14.70 3.44
C ARG A 1028 7.08 -14.69 3.73
N ASP A 1029 7.55 -15.70 4.46
CA ASP A 1029 8.94 -15.83 4.91
C ASP A 1029 9.79 -16.63 3.94
N ASP A 1030 9.94 -16.11 2.72
CA ASP A 1030 10.58 -16.81 1.60
C ASP A 1030 12.11 -16.56 1.53
N GLY A 1031 12.74 -16.21 2.65
CA GLY A 1031 14.21 -16.15 2.75
C GLY A 1031 14.88 -14.79 2.48
N GLY A 1032 14.17 -13.68 2.70
CA GLY A 1032 14.81 -12.35 2.83
C GLY A 1032 13.89 -11.17 2.49
N GLY A 1033 13.86 -10.14 3.33
CA GLY A 1033 13.20 -8.86 3.06
C GLY A 1033 11.80 -8.64 3.68
N LEU A 1034 11.38 -9.44 4.66
CA LEU A 1034 10.02 -9.35 5.23
C LEU A 1034 9.69 -7.98 5.85
N LYS A 1035 10.71 -7.31 6.40
CA LYS A 1035 10.63 -5.93 6.87
C LYS A 1035 10.39 -4.94 5.74
N ASP A 1036 11.02 -5.16 4.59
CA ASP A 1036 10.88 -4.30 3.41
C ASP A 1036 9.52 -4.49 2.75
N ILE A 1037 9.03 -5.74 2.70
CA ILE A 1037 7.68 -6.09 2.24
C ILE A 1037 6.62 -5.46 3.15
N PHE A 1038 6.76 -5.60 4.47
CA PHE A 1038 5.86 -4.96 5.43
C PHE A 1038 5.82 -3.44 5.24
N ALA A 1039 6.99 -2.81 5.13
CA ALA A 1039 7.07 -1.39 4.89
C ALA A 1039 6.47 -1.01 3.52
N ALA A 1040 6.56 -1.88 2.51
CA ALA A 1040 5.94 -1.68 1.20
C ALA A 1040 4.40 -1.74 1.26
N CYS A 1041 3.83 -2.73 1.99
CA CYS A 1041 2.38 -2.80 2.25
C CYS A 1041 1.89 -1.52 2.94
N GLY A 1042 2.63 -1.04 3.93
CA GLY A 1042 2.33 0.22 4.60
C GLY A 1042 2.39 1.44 3.67
N ARG A 1043 3.40 1.52 2.82
CA ARG A 1043 3.49 2.59 1.80
C ARG A 1043 2.31 2.53 0.81
N GLU A 1044 1.86 1.34 0.42
CA GLU A 1044 0.68 1.17 -0.42
C GLU A 1044 -0.60 1.68 0.25
N LEU A 1045 -0.75 1.43 1.56
CA LEU A 1045 -1.85 2.00 2.34
C LEU A 1045 -1.85 3.54 2.29
N TRP A 1046 -0.69 4.17 2.49
CA TRP A 1046 -0.55 5.63 2.39
C TRP A 1046 -0.86 6.14 0.99
N ARG A 1047 -0.38 5.45 -0.04
CA ARG A 1047 -0.63 5.80 -1.44
C ARG A 1047 -2.10 5.68 -1.80
N THR A 1048 -2.77 4.63 -1.35
CA THR A 1048 -4.20 4.41 -1.58
C THR A 1048 -5.03 5.50 -0.89
N ALA A 1049 -4.69 5.85 0.35
CA ALA A 1049 -5.33 6.95 1.07
C ALA A 1049 -5.09 8.31 0.38
N GLY A 1050 -3.88 8.54 -0.15
CA GLY A 1050 -3.57 9.74 -0.93
C GLY A 1050 -4.39 9.84 -2.21
N ARG A 1051 -4.52 8.75 -2.97
CA ARG A 1051 -5.37 8.71 -4.19
C ARG A 1051 -6.84 8.98 -3.89
N GLU A 1052 -7.37 8.45 -2.78
CA GLU A 1052 -8.75 8.72 -2.36
C GLU A 1052 -8.93 10.19 -1.93
N LEU A 1053 -7.94 10.79 -1.26
CA LEU A 1053 -7.95 12.22 -0.92
C LEU A 1053 -7.95 13.08 -2.20
N GLU A 1054 -7.05 12.81 -3.13
CA GLU A 1054 -6.97 13.52 -4.41
C GLU A 1054 -8.31 13.49 -5.16
N GLY A 1055 -8.92 12.31 -5.27
CA GLY A 1055 -10.24 12.15 -5.88
C GLY A 1055 -11.33 12.99 -5.20
N GLU A 1056 -11.33 13.05 -3.86
CA GLU A 1056 -12.29 13.89 -3.10
C GLU A 1056 -12.02 15.39 -3.25
N LEU A 1057 -10.76 15.81 -3.37
CA LEU A 1057 -10.40 17.22 -3.63
C LEU A 1057 -10.88 17.64 -5.02
N TRP A 1058 -10.64 16.82 -6.05
CA TRP A 1058 -11.16 17.07 -7.39
C TRP A 1058 -12.69 17.12 -7.42
N ALA A 1059 -13.37 16.20 -6.75
CA ALA A 1059 -14.84 16.26 -6.65
C ALA A 1059 -15.32 17.55 -5.96
N THR A 1060 -14.59 18.03 -4.95
CA THR A 1060 -14.87 19.30 -4.26
C THR A 1060 -14.73 20.52 -5.19
N THR A 1061 -13.78 20.54 -6.13
CA THR A 1061 -13.63 21.64 -7.10
C THR A 1061 -14.90 21.89 -7.91
N LEU A 1062 -15.61 20.82 -8.30
CA LEU A 1062 -16.84 20.91 -9.08
C LEU A 1062 -17.98 21.50 -8.26
N ARG A 1063 -18.11 21.07 -6.99
CA ARG A 1063 -19.12 21.60 -6.06
C ARG A 1063 -18.88 23.07 -5.76
N LEU A 1064 -17.62 23.46 -5.51
CA LEU A 1064 -17.24 24.86 -5.31
C LEU A 1064 -17.48 25.72 -6.55
N THR A 1065 -17.22 25.18 -7.74
CA THR A 1065 -17.51 25.87 -9.01
C THR A 1065 -19.01 26.14 -9.15
N ALA A 1066 -19.85 25.13 -8.88
CA ALA A 1066 -21.31 25.26 -8.96
C ALA A 1066 -21.85 26.24 -7.91
N ALA A 1067 -21.38 26.13 -6.66
CA ALA A 1067 -21.76 27.02 -5.57
C ALA A 1067 -21.36 28.47 -5.85
N GLY A 1068 -20.14 28.72 -6.32
CA GLY A 1068 -19.66 30.07 -6.66
C GLY A 1068 -20.48 30.71 -7.78
N ARG A 1069 -20.73 29.98 -8.86
CA ARG A 1069 -21.60 30.46 -9.95
C ARG A 1069 -23.00 30.80 -9.47
N ARG A 1070 -23.61 29.95 -8.63
CA ARG A 1070 -24.92 30.20 -8.02
C ARG A 1070 -24.92 31.50 -7.20
N LEU A 1071 -23.97 31.63 -6.27
CA LEU A 1071 -23.89 32.77 -5.34
C LEU A 1071 -23.62 34.09 -6.06
N VAL A 1072 -22.73 34.11 -7.06
CA VAL A 1072 -22.48 35.30 -7.88
C VAL A 1072 -23.72 35.69 -8.69
N ARG A 1073 -24.41 34.70 -9.29
CA ARG A 1073 -25.64 34.95 -10.04
C ARG A 1073 -26.74 35.54 -9.15
N GLU A 1074 -26.93 35.00 -7.95
CA GLU A 1074 -27.91 35.53 -6.99
C GLU A 1074 -27.61 36.99 -6.61
N ALA A 1075 -26.34 37.32 -6.33
CA ALA A 1075 -25.92 38.68 -6.01
C ALA A 1075 -26.09 39.65 -7.19
N ALA A 1076 -25.69 39.23 -8.40
CA ALA A 1076 -25.83 40.04 -9.62
C ALA A 1076 -27.31 40.29 -9.98
N VAL A 1077 -28.19 39.28 -9.84
CA VAL A 1077 -29.63 39.43 -10.09
C VAL A 1077 -30.26 40.35 -9.05
N ALA A 1078 -29.87 40.25 -7.78
CA ALA A 1078 -30.34 41.16 -6.74
C ALA A 1078 -29.93 42.62 -7.01
N ALA A 1079 -28.68 42.85 -7.43
CA ALA A 1079 -28.21 44.17 -7.83
C ALA A 1079 -28.97 44.70 -9.07
N ALA A 1080 -29.17 43.89 -10.10
CA ALA A 1080 -29.92 44.27 -11.29
C ALA A 1080 -31.34 44.73 -10.96
N LEU A 1081 -32.01 44.02 -10.05
CA LEU A 1081 -33.35 44.35 -9.56
C LEU A 1081 -33.41 45.71 -8.86
N GLU A 1082 -32.45 45.97 -7.98
CA GLU A 1082 -32.34 47.26 -7.26
C GLU A 1082 -32.04 48.43 -8.21
N LEU A 1083 -31.36 48.15 -9.33
CA LEU A 1083 -31.03 49.13 -10.37
C LEU A 1083 -32.17 49.35 -11.39
N GLY A 1084 -33.28 48.62 -11.28
CA GLY A 1084 -34.37 48.68 -12.25
C GLY A 1084 -33.94 48.22 -13.65
N LEU A 1085 -33.03 47.25 -13.71
CA LEU A 1085 -32.60 46.55 -14.90
C LEU A 1085 -33.37 45.21 -15.03
N PRO A 1086 -33.44 44.62 -16.24
CA PRO A 1086 -34.07 43.32 -16.44
C PRO A 1086 -33.45 42.21 -15.57
N HIS A 1087 -34.25 41.24 -15.16
CA HIS A 1087 -33.79 40.06 -14.41
C HIS A 1087 -32.83 39.15 -15.21
N GLU A 1088 -32.91 39.19 -16.54
CA GLU A 1088 -32.07 38.40 -17.44
C GLU A 1088 -30.77 39.15 -17.72
N LEU A 1089 -29.70 38.74 -17.03
CA LEU A 1089 -28.35 39.29 -17.21
C LEU A 1089 -27.77 38.85 -18.56
N PRO A 1090 -27.04 39.72 -19.28
CA PRO A 1090 -26.34 39.35 -20.51
C PRO A 1090 -25.36 38.20 -20.27
N SER A 1091 -25.35 37.25 -21.20
CA SER A 1091 -24.43 36.11 -21.17
C SER A 1091 -22.96 36.50 -21.17
N SER A 1092 -22.60 37.70 -21.63
CA SER A 1092 -21.22 38.19 -21.72
C SER A 1092 -20.61 38.70 -20.40
N GLY A 1093 -21.43 39.01 -19.39
CA GLY A 1093 -20.97 39.62 -18.11
C GLY A 1093 -20.92 38.66 -16.92
N VAL A 1094 -21.82 37.67 -16.90
CA VAL A 1094 -21.96 36.65 -15.84
C VAL A 1094 -21.84 35.24 -16.42
N ALA A 1095 -21.21 35.13 -17.61
CA ALA A 1095 -21.20 33.97 -18.48
C ALA A 1095 -21.12 32.62 -17.74
N GLU A 1096 -22.10 31.75 -18.03
CA GLU A 1096 -22.04 30.31 -17.76
C GLU A 1096 -20.81 29.65 -18.45
N ASP A 1097 -20.25 30.30 -19.48
CA ASP A 1097 -19.23 29.78 -20.39
C ASP A 1097 -17.76 30.11 -20.06
N ASN A 1098 -17.47 30.99 -19.10
CA ASN A 1098 -16.10 31.04 -18.58
C ASN A 1098 -15.92 29.84 -17.64
N ALA A 1099 -15.31 28.77 -18.15
CA ALA A 1099 -14.92 27.63 -17.33
C ALA A 1099 -14.09 28.15 -16.16
N TRP A 1100 -14.62 28.08 -14.93
CA TRP A 1100 -13.82 28.38 -13.74
C TRP A 1100 -12.75 27.29 -13.66
N PRO A 1101 -11.47 27.63 -13.86
CA PRO A 1101 -10.41 26.63 -13.87
C PRO A 1101 -10.25 26.07 -12.47
N ALA A 1102 -9.96 24.77 -12.37
CA ALA A 1102 -9.54 24.19 -11.11
C ALA A 1102 -8.14 24.69 -10.75
N PRO A 1103 -7.78 24.81 -9.46
CA PRO A 1103 -6.43 25.14 -9.06
C PRO A 1103 -5.45 24.02 -9.44
N GLU A 1104 -4.23 24.38 -9.82
CA GLU A 1104 -3.12 23.43 -9.98
C GLU A 1104 -2.64 22.91 -8.61
N GLY A 1105 -2.04 21.71 -8.55
CA GLY A 1105 -1.41 21.18 -7.33
C GLY A 1105 -2.34 20.50 -6.32
N LEU A 1106 -3.45 19.91 -6.78
CA LEU A 1106 -4.39 19.12 -5.95
C LEU A 1106 -3.92 17.69 -5.62
N GLU A 1107 -2.61 17.46 -5.62
CA GLU A 1107 -2.01 16.14 -5.39
C GLU A 1107 -2.33 15.62 -3.98
N GLY A 1108 -2.69 14.34 -3.89
CA GLY A 1108 -3.06 13.64 -2.66
C GLY A 1108 -1.90 13.22 -1.77
N ASP A 1109 -0.73 13.85 -1.89
CA ASP A 1109 0.47 13.44 -1.17
C ASP A 1109 0.31 13.57 0.34
N LEU A 1110 0.47 12.43 1.02
CA LEU A 1110 0.46 12.31 2.46
C LEU A 1110 1.89 12.34 3.02
N PRO A 1111 2.11 12.96 4.19
CA PRO A 1111 3.41 12.89 4.86
C PRO A 1111 3.78 11.42 5.12
N PRO A 1112 5.04 11.02 4.84
CA PRO A 1112 5.45 9.62 4.93
C PRO A 1112 5.40 9.12 6.37
N ALA A 1113 4.89 7.90 6.56
CA ALA A 1113 4.95 7.22 7.85
C ALA A 1113 6.26 6.43 8.03
N ASP A 1114 6.75 6.41 9.28
CA ASP A 1114 7.91 5.61 9.68
C ASP A 1114 7.49 4.16 9.95
N TRP A 1115 7.33 3.40 8.87
CA TRP A 1115 7.04 1.96 8.92
C TRP A 1115 8.15 1.15 9.62
N GLY A 1116 9.37 1.70 9.70
CA GLY A 1116 10.47 1.07 10.42
C GLY A 1116 10.21 0.97 11.92
N ARG A 1117 9.57 1.99 12.52
CA ARG A 1117 9.15 1.97 13.94
C ARG A 1117 7.95 1.07 14.20
N LEU A 1118 7.04 0.97 13.24
CA LEU A 1118 5.84 0.13 13.34
C LEU A 1118 6.13 -1.35 13.13
N TRP A 1119 7.33 -1.70 12.64
CA TRP A 1119 7.79 -3.08 12.50
C TRP A 1119 7.67 -3.88 13.80
N GLY A 1120 7.91 -3.27 14.97
CA GLY A 1120 7.77 -3.96 16.27
C GLY A 1120 6.35 -4.47 16.58
N LEU A 1121 5.33 -3.93 15.92
CA LEU A 1121 3.94 -4.43 16.01
C LEU A 1121 3.69 -5.63 15.07
N PHE A 1122 4.55 -5.81 14.08
CA PHE A 1122 4.55 -6.93 13.15
C PHE A 1122 5.55 -7.98 13.63
N LYS A 1123 5.06 -8.94 14.42
CA LYS A 1123 5.89 -10.02 14.96
C LYS A 1123 6.13 -11.12 13.93
N SER A 1124 5.03 -11.63 13.36
CA SER A 1124 5.04 -12.70 12.37
C SER A 1124 3.79 -12.63 11.48
N PRO A 1125 3.83 -13.18 10.26
CA PRO A 1125 2.64 -13.28 9.41
C PRO A 1125 1.47 -13.98 10.12
N LYS A 1126 1.75 -15.10 10.81
CA LYS A 1126 0.72 -15.87 11.53
C LYS A 1126 0.11 -15.07 12.68
N HIS A 1127 0.94 -14.46 13.53
CA HIS A 1127 0.44 -13.60 14.61
C HIS A 1127 -0.32 -12.37 14.07
N PHE A 1128 0.11 -11.83 12.93
CA PHE A 1128 -0.55 -10.72 12.28
C PHE A 1128 -1.96 -11.11 11.83
N PHE A 1129 -2.13 -12.17 11.04
CA PHE A 1129 -3.44 -12.55 10.49
C PHE A 1129 -4.34 -13.32 11.46
N GLU A 1130 -3.77 -14.09 12.39
CA GLU A 1130 -4.53 -15.01 13.28
C GLU A 1130 -4.45 -14.62 14.77
N GLY A 1131 -3.38 -13.94 15.20
CA GLY A 1131 -3.05 -13.71 16.62
C GLY A 1131 -3.36 -12.30 17.17
N GLY A 1132 -4.21 -11.52 16.48
CA GLY A 1132 -4.58 -10.15 16.90
C GLY A 1132 -3.57 -9.05 16.56
N GLY A 1133 -2.42 -9.39 15.94
CA GLY A 1133 -1.42 -8.41 15.50
C GLY A 1133 -1.94 -7.42 14.45
N ARG A 1134 -2.87 -7.87 13.58
CA ARG A 1134 -3.54 -7.02 12.60
C ARG A 1134 -4.33 -5.89 13.26
N ASP A 1135 -5.08 -6.18 14.31
CA ASP A 1135 -5.83 -5.15 15.04
C ASP A 1135 -4.90 -4.21 15.81
N ALA A 1136 -3.80 -4.73 16.38
CA ALA A 1136 -2.79 -3.91 17.05
C ALA A 1136 -2.14 -2.91 16.09
N LEU A 1137 -1.71 -3.35 14.90
CA LEU A 1137 -1.18 -2.45 13.88
C LEU A 1137 -2.26 -1.47 13.39
N ARG A 1138 -3.48 -1.97 13.12
CA ARG A 1138 -4.60 -1.15 12.67
C ARG A 1138 -4.86 0.00 13.65
N ASN A 1139 -4.94 -0.29 14.94
CA ASN A 1139 -5.19 0.70 15.99
C ASN A 1139 -4.03 1.70 16.16
N ALA A 1140 -2.79 1.30 15.88
CA ALA A 1140 -1.63 2.20 15.92
C ALA A 1140 -1.52 3.11 14.67
N VAL A 1141 -1.95 2.59 13.51
CA VAL A 1141 -1.86 3.26 12.21
C VAL A 1141 -3.05 4.19 11.94
N GLU A 1142 -4.26 3.80 12.36
CA GLU A 1142 -5.48 4.57 12.09
C GLU A 1142 -5.41 6.04 12.53
N PRO A 1143 -4.91 6.38 13.74
CA PRO A 1143 -4.80 7.77 14.17
C PRO A 1143 -3.76 8.54 13.33
N GLN A 1144 -2.64 7.91 13.00
CA GLN A 1144 -1.57 8.52 12.19
C GLN A 1144 -2.06 8.83 10.78
N LEU A 1145 -2.81 7.91 10.17
CA LEU A 1145 -3.38 8.14 8.85
C LEU A 1145 -4.44 9.24 8.88
N LYS A 1146 -5.32 9.25 9.89
CA LYS A 1146 -6.32 10.30 10.07
C LYS A 1146 -5.67 11.68 10.22
N GLU A 1147 -4.58 11.77 10.99
CA GLU A 1147 -3.80 13.01 11.14
C GLU A 1147 -3.11 13.41 9.84
N ALA A 1148 -2.48 12.47 9.13
CA ALA A 1148 -1.84 12.71 7.84
C ALA A 1148 -2.85 13.21 6.80
N LEU A 1149 -4.03 12.58 6.72
CA LEU A 1149 -5.14 13.00 5.85
C LEU A 1149 -5.64 14.40 6.23
N ALA A 1150 -5.88 14.67 7.50
CA ALA A 1150 -6.32 15.98 7.97
C ALA A 1150 -5.29 17.08 7.65
N SER A 1151 -4.01 16.81 7.89
CA SER A 1151 -2.91 17.75 7.59
C SER A 1151 -2.81 18.04 6.08
N ALA A 1152 -2.81 16.98 5.26
CA ALA A 1152 -2.72 17.10 3.82
C ALA A 1152 -3.92 17.86 3.24
N ALA A 1153 -5.13 17.52 3.69
CA ALA A 1153 -6.36 18.14 3.25
C ALA A 1153 -6.50 19.59 3.72
N SER A 1154 -6.18 19.93 4.97
CA SER A 1154 -6.18 21.33 5.44
C SER A 1154 -5.18 22.22 4.68
N LYS A 1155 -4.04 21.67 4.24
CA LYS A 1155 -3.10 22.40 3.38
C LYS A 1155 -3.72 22.75 2.02
N ARG A 1156 -4.52 21.85 1.43
CA ARG A 1156 -5.21 22.05 0.15
C ARG A 1156 -6.54 22.80 0.30
N GLU A 1157 -7.16 22.74 1.47
CA GLU A 1157 -8.36 23.52 1.81
C GLU A 1157 -8.11 24.99 1.59
N LYS A 1158 -7.02 25.53 2.15
CA LYS A 1158 -6.67 26.93 1.95
C LYS A 1158 -6.48 27.26 0.47
N LEU A 1159 -5.74 26.44 -0.27
CA LEU A 1159 -5.51 26.62 -1.71
C LEU A 1159 -6.83 26.66 -2.49
N LEU A 1160 -7.73 25.70 -2.24
CA LEU A 1160 -9.04 25.59 -2.87
C LEU A 1160 -9.92 26.80 -2.54
N LEU A 1161 -10.08 27.11 -1.26
CA LEU A 1161 -10.98 28.18 -0.81
C LEU A 1161 -10.48 29.54 -1.27
N ASP A 1162 -9.17 29.83 -1.16
CA ASP A 1162 -8.60 31.11 -1.60
C ASP A 1162 -8.71 31.27 -3.13
N HIS A 1163 -8.53 30.19 -3.91
CA HIS A 1163 -8.69 30.20 -5.37
C HIS A 1163 -10.12 30.51 -5.78
N TYR A 1164 -11.09 29.78 -5.22
CA TYR A 1164 -12.51 29.95 -5.57
C TYR A 1164 -13.11 31.24 -5.00
N GLU A 1165 -12.61 31.74 -3.88
CA GLU A 1165 -12.93 33.08 -3.37
C GLU A 1165 -12.42 34.17 -4.31
N SER A 1166 -11.17 34.06 -4.77
CA SER A 1166 -10.61 35.01 -5.74
C SER A 1166 -11.42 35.02 -7.04
N LEU A 1167 -11.76 33.83 -7.58
CA LEU A 1167 -12.61 33.72 -8.77
C LEU A 1167 -13.99 34.34 -8.53
N THR A 1168 -14.60 34.12 -7.36
CA THR A 1168 -15.90 34.70 -6.99
C THR A 1168 -15.85 36.24 -7.04
N LEU A 1169 -14.83 36.84 -6.44
CA LEU A 1169 -14.64 38.29 -6.44
C LEU A 1169 -14.36 38.83 -7.85
N GLN A 1170 -13.53 38.16 -8.64
CA GLN A 1170 -13.25 38.54 -10.03
C GLN A 1170 -14.51 38.52 -10.89
N VAL A 1171 -15.38 37.52 -10.72
CA VAL A 1171 -16.62 37.42 -11.49
C VAL A 1171 -17.67 38.41 -10.99
N LEU A 1172 -17.72 38.73 -9.69
CA LEU A 1172 -18.55 39.83 -9.17
C LEU A 1172 -18.16 41.18 -9.76
N ALA A 1173 -16.85 41.47 -9.87
CA ALA A 1173 -16.37 42.70 -10.50
C ALA A 1173 -16.80 42.78 -11.97
N ARG A 1174 -16.67 41.67 -12.73
CA ARG A 1174 -17.16 41.58 -14.12
C ARG A 1174 -18.68 41.73 -14.22
N ALA A 1175 -19.43 41.15 -13.28
CA ALA A 1175 -20.88 41.31 -13.22
C ALA A 1175 -21.27 42.78 -12.96
N SER A 1176 -20.55 43.48 -12.08
CA SER A 1176 -20.73 44.91 -11.83
C SER A 1176 -20.42 45.75 -13.07
N GLU A 1177 -19.33 45.46 -13.78
CA GLU A 1177 -18.98 46.13 -15.04
C GLU A 1177 -20.04 45.91 -16.13
N ALA A 1178 -20.58 44.70 -16.25
CA ALA A 1178 -21.67 44.40 -17.17
C ALA A 1178 -22.96 45.16 -16.83
N LEU A 1179 -23.32 45.27 -15.55
CA LEU A 1179 -24.46 46.06 -15.11
C LEU A 1179 -24.24 47.56 -15.34
N ARG A 1180 -23.01 48.06 -15.18
CA ARG A 1180 -22.63 49.44 -15.50
C ARG A 1180 -22.84 49.72 -16.99
N GLU A 1181 -22.37 48.82 -17.85
CA GLU A 1181 -22.55 48.94 -19.29
C GLU A 1181 -24.04 48.96 -19.68
N MET A 1182 -24.88 48.10 -19.07
CA MET A 1182 -26.33 48.14 -19.29
C MET A 1182 -26.98 49.47 -18.87
N LEU A 1183 -26.50 50.09 -17.79
CA LEU A 1183 -26.98 51.41 -17.35
C LEU A 1183 -26.54 52.52 -18.31
N GLU A 1184 -25.31 52.47 -18.81
CA GLU A 1184 -24.81 53.42 -19.81
C GLU A 1184 -25.60 53.32 -21.13
N GLU A 1185 -25.92 52.10 -21.56
CA GLU A 1185 -26.76 51.86 -22.74
C GLU A 1185 -28.18 52.41 -22.57
N LYS A 1186 -28.75 52.22 -21.38
CA LYS A 1186 -30.04 52.80 -20.98
C LYS A 1186 -29.99 54.33 -20.98
N ASP A 1187 -28.91 54.94 -20.51
CA ASP A 1187 -28.70 56.39 -20.54
C ASP A 1187 -28.55 56.93 -21.98
N LEU A 1188 -27.84 56.21 -22.86
CA LEU A 1188 -27.69 56.54 -24.28
C LEU A 1188 -29.03 56.45 -25.02
N ALA A 1189 -29.82 55.40 -24.75
CA ALA A 1189 -31.16 55.23 -25.31
C ALA A 1189 -32.05 56.44 -24.97
N MET A 1190 -32.06 56.85 -23.71
CA MET A 1190 -32.87 57.97 -23.22
C MET A 1190 -32.37 59.32 -23.76
N SER A 1191 -31.05 59.51 -23.88
CA SER A 1191 -30.47 60.73 -24.45
C SER A 1191 -30.84 60.90 -25.93
N ALA A 1192 -30.76 59.81 -26.71
CA ALA A 1192 -31.19 59.79 -28.10
C ALA A 1192 -32.71 60.08 -28.28
N MET A 1193 -33.53 59.69 -27.30
CA MET A 1193 -34.97 60.03 -27.27
C MET A 1193 -35.24 61.51 -26.91
N ARG A 1194 -34.26 62.20 -26.32
CA ARG A 1194 -34.35 63.61 -25.86
C ARG A 1194 -33.99 64.60 -26.96
N GLU A 1195 -33.09 64.24 -27.87
CA GLU A 1195 -32.63 65.09 -29.00
C GLU A 1195 -33.68 65.29 -30.10
N GLY A 1196 -34.76 64.49 -30.08
CA GLY A 1196 -35.90 64.58 -31.03
C GLY A 1196 -35.61 63.97 -32.40
N GLY A 1197 -36.57 63.22 -32.94
CA GLY A 1197 -36.47 62.55 -34.25
C GLY A 1197 -37.44 61.37 -34.39
N ASP A 1198 -37.40 60.67 -35.53
CA ASP A 1198 -38.17 59.44 -35.82
C ASP A 1198 -37.63 58.21 -35.02
N SER A 1199 -37.37 58.38 -33.72
CA SER A 1199 -36.80 57.32 -32.87
C SER A 1199 -37.79 56.16 -32.71
N ALA A 1200 -39.07 56.45 -32.53
CA ALA A 1200 -40.13 55.45 -32.49
C ALA A 1200 -40.24 54.66 -33.80
N GLY A 1201 -40.10 55.32 -34.97
CA GLY A 1201 -40.07 54.64 -36.27
C GLY A 1201 -38.80 53.80 -36.48
N ARG A 1202 -37.66 54.20 -35.89
CA ARG A 1202 -36.42 53.41 -35.90
C ARG A 1202 -36.54 52.14 -35.04
N TRP A 1203 -37.01 52.26 -33.79
CA TRP A 1203 -37.25 51.11 -32.91
C TRP A 1203 -38.33 50.17 -33.47
N SER A 1204 -39.41 50.71 -34.04
CA SER A 1204 -40.46 49.90 -34.70
C SER A 1204 -39.91 49.07 -35.88
N ARG A 1205 -39.01 49.63 -36.70
CA ARG A 1205 -38.32 48.90 -37.78
C ARG A 1205 -37.37 47.82 -37.25
N LEU A 1206 -36.63 48.13 -36.17
CA LEU A 1206 -35.72 47.18 -35.54
C LEU A 1206 -36.48 45.99 -34.93
N ILE A 1207 -37.54 46.24 -34.16
CA ILE A 1207 -38.39 45.18 -33.57
C ILE A 1207 -39.00 44.31 -34.66
N ARG A 1208 -39.46 44.89 -35.77
CA ARG A 1208 -39.97 44.11 -36.91
C ARG A 1208 -38.90 43.17 -37.46
N SER A 1209 -37.69 43.69 -37.68
CA SER A 1209 -36.57 42.89 -38.20
C SER A 1209 -36.14 41.80 -37.20
N LEU A 1210 -36.15 42.09 -35.89
CA LEU A 1210 -35.88 41.09 -34.84
C LEU A 1210 -36.98 40.03 -34.75
N ARG A 1211 -38.26 40.39 -34.92
CA ARG A 1211 -39.37 39.42 -35.00
C ARG A 1211 -39.27 38.55 -36.24
N ASP A 1212 -38.80 39.08 -37.36
CA ASP A 1212 -38.56 38.28 -38.57
C ASP A 1212 -37.45 37.25 -38.31
N HIS A 1213 -36.37 37.64 -37.62
CA HIS A 1213 -35.31 36.70 -37.21
C HIS A 1213 -35.80 35.70 -36.16
N GLU A 1214 -36.60 36.10 -35.17
CA GLU A 1214 -37.19 35.21 -34.15
C GLU A 1214 -38.20 34.24 -34.76
N THR A 1215 -38.96 34.67 -35.76
CA THR A 1215 -39.89 33.80 -36.50
C THR A 1215 -39.12 32.79 -37.35
N ALA A 1216 -38.09 33.24 -38.09
CA ALA A 1216 -37.20 32.35 -38.82
C ALA A 1216 -36.47 31.36 -37.90
N PHE A 1217 -36.05 31.81 -36.71
CA PHE A 1217 -35.44 30.97 -35.68
C PHE A 1217 -36.44 29.97 -35.09
N GLY A 1218 -37.66 30.43 -34.82
CA GLY A 1218 -38.76 29.59 -34.34
C GLY A 1218 -39.18 28.54 -35.37
N ASP A 1219 -39.09 28.86 -36.66
CA ASP A 1219 -39.31 27.91 -37.75
C ASP A 1219 -38.20 26.85 -37.79
N LEU A 1220 -36.93 27.21 -37.54
CA LEU A 1220 -35.84 26.23 -37.37
C LEU A 1220 -36.09 25.24 -36.22
N ILE A 1221 -36.73 25.69 -35.14
CA ILE A 1221 -37.12 24.84 -33.99
C ILE A 1221 -38.38 24.02 -34.30
N LYS A 1222 -39.32 24.58 -35.08
CA LYS A 1222 -40.61 23.96 -35.42
C LYS A 1222 -40.58 23.05 -36.65
N ILE A 1223 -39.49 23.00 -37.43
CA ILE A 1223 -39.30 21.97 -38.46
C ILE A 1223 -39.43 20.62 -37.76
N LYS A 1224 -40.61 20.01 -37.94
CA LYS A 1224 -41.05 18.80 -37.26
C LYS A 1224 -39.97 17.71 -37.32
N VAL A 1225 -39.64 17.26 -36.12
CA VAL A 1225 -39.33 15.87 -35.73
C VAL A 1225 -40.06 14.85 -36.59
#